data_AF-A0A1G6XRC3-F1
#
_entry.id   AF-A0A1G6XRC3-F1
#
_cell.length_a   1.000
_cell.length_b   1.000
_cell.length_c   1.000
_cell.angle_alpha   90.00
_cell.angle_beta   90.00
_cell.angle_gamma   90.00
#
_symmetry.space_group_name_H-M   'P 1'
#
loop_
_entity.id
_entity.type
_entity.pdbx_description
1 polymer ?
#
loop_
_entity_poly.entity_id
_entity_poly.type
_entity_poly.pdbx_seq_one_letter_code
_entity_poly.pdbx_strand_id
1 'polypeptide(L)'
;MVTRVTDREFWRGVLLTGGSTAIPRWTLRPVRGVGEHEAAVPDDVMDVLRRSAEELMTPLGSVLLAAHAKVLAALSGEREVTTGYVVEEGGRPLPCRLTTAPASWRALLAETRRVVSDLRAHQDFPVDDLVRELGLAGPPAETVLDPGPASGPGDLDADTVLRVAFSERGGRPVLRVRYRTDVLDADHAARIAGYHLTALALIAADPDAEHARQSLLSDEELRFQVEGLAGPRRTLPDARTHELFEQRVRLHPDAVAAVHGDREWTYRELDARANRLGRALVARGLRREGVVAVVTGRNLDWMACVLAVFKAGGVYLPVEPHFPAERIAAMLSRAGCGLVLTEPASTGSLDRALESLPGVQKLLIGTAYEESERDDGPGIAVAPDQLAYIYFTSGSTGEPKGAMCEHAGMLNHLHAKIHDLGLDVGEGQVVAQTAPQCFDISLWQLLSALLVGGRTVLVEQEVILDVRRFVDGIARDRVTVLQVVPSYLEAVLTYLERHPCELPALRCVSVTGEALKKELTQRWFAAMPGVKLVNAYGLTETCDDTHHEVLDRVPDRERVPLGPPVGNVHVYVVDEHLSPVPLGAPGEIVFSGVCVGRGYVNDPDRTRRAFLPDPHRGGSRLYRSGDHGRWLPEGKLEFLGRRDTQVKIRGFRIETGEIENTLLRVPGVRDAAVVAAERPDRSKRLVAFCSGPGALRVEELRDRLGESLPEYMVPSAFHWRERLPLTANGKIDKRALVAFATEADTVGDGEEDLHVPGTPTERRLAAAWAEVLGIPRARIDRRDHFFDRGGTSLSAVRLAIALDRTVSLKDVTGHPVLADLAALVDGRSARRSGLLQPLCAPDGAPAGAPAGAPAGALVCFPHAGGNAVNFQPMARALRGSGLAVHAVEAPGHDVAAGSEPFASMTEVVDRVVAEITGRGLRGILLWGHSSGAASAVETARRLDECGVEVRRVFIGAQLLGTAAGRREAVTELTGLSDAEIAAKLSADSGHPGLHELDARRAEHIGAAYRHDCVSAHRYFADLLTTPPAVRLSVPLTVVVAADDPLTTGHLRRHRDWELLATHVDLHELAGGGHYFPRNRPAEAAQAVLRTAEPLPSS
;
A
#
# COMPACT_ATOMS: atom_id res chain seq x y z
N MET A 1 27.30 60.36 -8.26
CA MET A 1 28.24 59.66 -9.14
C MET A 1 27.82 58.19 -9.12
N VAL A 2 26.96 57.79 -10.06
CA VAL A 2 26.42 56.41 -10.13
C VAL A 2 27.51 55.56 -10.77
N THR A 3 28.04 54.59 -10.04
CA THR A 3 28.98 53.59 -10.55
C THR A 3 28.31 52.86 -11.71
N ARG A 4 28.78 53.08 -12.95
CA ARG A 4 28.33 52.29 -14.11
C ARG A 4 28.77 50.84 -13.86
N VAL A 5 27.81 49.92 -13.85
CA VAL A 5 28.07 48.48 -13.84
C VAL A 5 28.93 48.15 -15.05
N THR A 6 30.00 47.38 -14.87
CA THR A 6 30.84 46.96 -16.01
C THR A 6 30.08 45.97 -16.89
N ASP A 7 30.35 45.94 -18.21
CA ASP A 7 29.67 45.01 -19.14
C ASP A 7 29.73 43.57 -18.65
N ARG A 8 30.87 43.17 -18.10
CA ARG A 8 31.10 41.86 -17.51
C ARG A 8 30.21 41.59 -16.30
N GLU A 9 30.05 42.54 -15.39
CA GLU A 9 29.17 42.39 -14.22
C GLU A 9 27.70 42.32 -14.62
N PHE A 10 27.29 43.11 -15.62
CA PHE A 10 25.94 43.06 -16.18
C PHE A 10 25.63 41.67 -16.74
N TRP A 11 26.47 41.15 -17.64
CA TRP A 11 26.26 39.84 -18.25
C TRP A 11 26.38 38.70 -17.25
N ARG A 12 27.27 38.79 -16.25
CA ARG A 12 27.29 37.82 -15.14
C ARG A 12 25.98 37.83 -14.37
N GLY A 13 25.39 38.99 -14.12
CA GLY A 13 24.07 39.12 -13.51
C GLY A 13 23.00 38.41 -14.31
N VAL A 14 22.92 38.68 -15.62
CA VAL A 14 21.94 38.07 -16.54
C VAL A 14 22.10 36.55 -16.64
N LEU A 15 23.34 36.04 -16.69
CA LEU A 15 23.64 34.63 -16.93
C LEU A 15 23.64 33.74 -15.67
N LEU A 16 24.01 34.27 -14.51
CA LEU A 16 24.14 33.49 -13.27
C LEU A 16 22.88 33.48 -12.41
N THR A 17 21.89 34.30 -12.76
CA THR A 17 20.62 34.35 -12.05
C THR A 17 19.57 33.61 -12.88
N GLY A 18 18.97 32.55 -12.32
CA GLY A 18 17.93 31.74 -12.97
C GLY A 18 18.38 30.71 -14.00
N GLY A 19 17.43 29.89 -14.45
CA GLY A 19 17.61 28.94 -15.55
C GLY A 19 17.04 29.46 -16.88
N SER A 20 17.34 28.75 -17.97
CA SER A 20 16.69 28.96 -19.27
C SER A 20 15.20 28.60 -19.19
N THR A 21 14.34 29.42 -19.80
CA THR A 21 12.89 29.15 -19.83
C THR A 21 12.58 28.14 -20.91
N ALA A 22 12.24 26.93 -20.48
CA ALA A 22 11.81 25.89 -21.38
C ALA A 22 10.33 26.07 -21.77
N ILE A 23 10.03 25.93 -23.06
CA ILE A 23 8.65 25.78 -23.51
C ILE A 23 8.21 24.32 -23.40
N PRO A 24 6.89 24.06 -23.28
CA PRO A 24 6.36 22.71 -23.30
C PRO A 24 6.74 21.94 -24.58
N ARG A 25 6.91 20.62 -24.43
CA ARG A 25 7.24 19.71 -25.52
C ARG A 25 5.93 19.07 -25.97
N TRP A 26 5.43 19.47 -27.13
CA TRP A 26 4.14 19.10 -27.68
C TRP A 26 4.24 18.49 -29.06
N THR A 27 4.91 17.36 -29.12
CA THR A 27 4.84 16.49 -30.28
C THR A 27 4.71 15.05 -29.81
N LEU A 28 3.81 14.31 -30.45
CA LEU A 28 3.65 12.87 -30.24
C LEU A 28 4.61 12.05 -31.10
N ARG A 29 5.20 12.70 -32.11
CA ARG A 29 6.05 12.07 -33.12
C ARG A 29 7.23 12.99 -33.37
N PRO A 30 8.24 12.96 -32.49
CA PRO A 30 9.38 13.86 -32.65
C PRO A 30 10.13 13.51 -33.94
N VAL A 31 10.14 14.45 -34.88
CA VAL A 31 10.90 14.35 -36.14
C VAL A 31 11.80 15.56 -36.21
N ARG A 32 13.10 15.34 -36.38
CA ARG A 32 14.07 16.43 -36.45
C ARG A 32 13.83 17.26 -37.71
N GLY A 33 13.57 18.55 -37.54
CA GLY A 33 13.24 19.47 -38.63
C GLY A 33 12.87 20.86 -38.13
N VAL A 34 12.47 21.72 -39.06
CA VAL A 34 12.00 23.09 -38.78
C VAL A 34 10.62 23.25 -39.41
N GLY A 35 9.64 23.64 -38.60
CA GLY A 35 8.32 24.07 -39.04
C GLY A 35 8.20 25.59 -38.97
N GLU A 36 7.25 26.13 -39.73
CA GLU A 36 6.92 27.55 -39.72
C GLU A 36 5.39 27.71 -39.71
N HIS A 37 4.90 28.61 -38.87
CA HIS A 37 3.51 29.04 -38.82
C HIS A 37 3.46 30.57 -38.95
N GLU A 38 2.54 31.09 -39.76
CA GLU A 38 2.31 32.53 -39.91
C GLU A 38 0.87 32.86 -39.49
N ALA A 39 0.72 33.91 -38.68
CA ALA A 39 -0.57 34.42 -38.26
C ALA A 39 -0.65 35.93 -38.54
N ALA A 40 -1.73 36.37 -39.18
CA ALA A 40 -1.97 37.79 -39.42
C ALA A 40 -2.27 38.51 -38.10
N VAL A 41 -1.63 39.65 -37.88
CA VAL A 41 -2.00 40.53 -36.78
C VAL A 41 -3.07 41.49 -37.29
N PRO A 42 -4.21 41.67 -36.59
CA PRO A 42 -5.24 42.60 -37.03
C PRO A 42 -4.69 44.03 -37.17
N ASP A 43 -4.98 44.70 -38.29
CA ASP A 43 -4.46 46.04 -38.60
C ASP A 43 -4.87 47.06 -37.53
N ASP A 44 -6.11 46.97 -37.03
CA ASP A 44 -6.66 47.81 -35.98
C ASP A 44 -5.92 47.66 -34.64
N VAL A 45 -5.60 46.42 -34.25
CA VAL A 45 -4.78 46.14 -33.06
C VAL A 45 -3.39 46.75 -33.22
N MET A 46 -2.74 46.56 -34.38
CA MET A 46 -1.41 47.10 -34.62
C MET A 46 -1.37 48.63 -34.65
N ASP A 47 -2.38 49.28 -35.19
CA ASP A 47 -2.49 50.74 -35.21
C ASP A 47 -2.70 51.32 -33.80
N VAL A 48 -3.44 50.61 -32.93
CA VAL A 48 -3.53 50.97 -31.51
C VAL A 48 -2.17 50.78 -30.83
N LEU A 49 -1.51 49.65 -31.02
CA LEU A 49 -0.21 49.38 -30.39
C LEU A 49 0.88 50.38 -30.81
N ARG A 50 0.93 50.79 -32.08
CA ARG A 50 1.85 51.82 -32.57
C ARG A 50 1.59 53.16 -31.88
N ARG A 51 0.33 53.59 -31.78
CA ARG A 51 -0.04 54.82 -31.06
C ARG A 51 0.30 54.75 -29.58
N SER A 52 -0.05 53.65 -28.90
CA SER A 52 0.27 53.45 -27.48
C SER A 52 1.78 53.41 -27.23
N ALA A 53 2.56 52.80 -28.15
CA ALA A 53 4.02 52.80 -28.11
C ALA A 53 4.59 54.22 -28.19
N GLU A 54 4.08 55.05 -29.09
CA GLU A 54 4.45 56.47 -29.21
C GLU A 54 4.10 57.27 -27.94
N GLU A 55 2.86 57.15 -27.44
CA GLU A 55 2.39 57.83 -26.23
C GLU A 55 3.20 57.45 -24.98
N LEU A 56 3.61 56.19 -24.88
CA LEU A 56 4.42 55.66 -23.79
C LEU A 56 5.92 55.91 -23.97
N MET A 57 6.33 56.46 -25.12
CA MET A 57 7.73 56.55 -25.57
C MET A 57 8.46 55.20 -25.51
N THR A 58 7.75 54.10 -25.77
CA THR A 58 8.27 52.73 -25.71
C THR A 58 8.42 52.18 -27.12
N PRO A 59 9.59 51.67 -27.54
CA PRO A 59 9.74 51.08 -28.87
C PRO A 59 8.77 49.91 -29.10
N LEU A 60 8.27 49.76 -30.32
CA LEU A 60 7.37 48.64 -30.68
C LEU A 60 7.98 47.27 -30.35
N GLY A 61 9.31 47.11 -30.50
CA GLY A 61 10.01 45.89 -30.10
C GLY A 61 9.88 45.56 -28.60
N SER A 62 9.80 46.56 -27.72
CA SER A 62 9.55 46.36 -26.28
C SER A 62 8.09 45.94 -26.02
N VAL A 63 7.14 46.41 -26.82
CA VAL A 63 5.74 45.94 -26.77
C VAL A 63 5.66 44.45 -27.15
N LEU A 64 6.31 44.06 -28.24
CA LEU A 64 6.41 42.65 -28.65
C LEU A 64 7.11 41.80 -27.58
N LEU A 65 8.15 42.34 -26.94
CA LEU A 65 8.85 41.67 -25.86
C LEU A 65 7.98 41.47 -24.61
N ALA A 66 7.12 42.43 -24.28
CA ALA A 66 6.19 42.29 -23.17
C ALA A 66 5.15 41.18 -23.45
N ALA A 67 4.59 41.15 -24.66
CA ALA A 67 3.69 40.08 -25.08
C ALA A 67 4.39 38.72 -25.04
N HIS A 68 5.60 38.62 -25.62
CA HIS A 68 6.40 37.40 -25.64
C HIS A 68 6.74 36.90 -24.22
N ALA A 69 7.17 37.80 -23.33
CA ALA A 69 7.47 37.45 -21.95
C ALA A 69 6.24 36.92 -21.20
N LYS A 70 5.06 37.54 -21.40
CA LYS A 70 3.81 37.03 -20.82
C LYS A 70 3.42 35.66 -21.37
N VAL A 71 3.63 35.41 -22.66
CA VAL A 71 3.39 34.07 -23.25
C VAL A 71 4.34 33.04 -22.66
N LEU A 72 5.65 33.34 -22.57
CA LEU A 72 6.61 32.43 -21.95
C LEU A 72 6.29 32.16 -20.49
N ALA A 73 5.86 33.18 -19.74
CA ALA A 73 5.46 33.04 -18.34
C ALA A 73 4.24 32.12 -18.20
N ALA A 74 3.25 32.29 -19.08
CA ALA A 74 2.06 31.43 -19.10
C ALA A 74 2.38 29.98 -19.49
N LEU A 75 3.28 29.76 -20.46
CA LEU A 75 3.68 28.43 -20.92
C LEU A 75 4.55 27.66 -19.91
N SER A 76 5.41 28.38 -19.19
CA SER A 76 6.34 27.80 -18.21
C SER A 76 5.77 27.72 -16.80
N GLY A 77 4.76 28.56 -16.47
CA GLY A 77 4.28 28.77 -15.11
C GLY A 77 5.28 29.53 -14.21
N GLU A 78 6.33 30.10 -14.80
CA GLU A 78 7.36 30.88 -14.11
C GLU A 78 7.05 32.37 -14.20
N ARG A 79 7.44 33.12 -13.15
CA ARG A 79 7.33 34.59 -13.14
C ARG A 79 8.57 35.28 -13.68
N GLU A 80 9.66 34.55 -13.84
CA GLU A 80 10.90 35.07 -14.38
C GLU A 80 11.28 34.23 -15.58
N VAL A 81 11.39 34.89 -16.73
CA VAL A 81 11.56 34.23 -18.02
C VAL A 81 12.82 34.71 -18.73
N THR A 82 13.42 33.80 -19.48
CA THR A 82 14.65 34.02 -20.25
C THR A 82 14.39 33.67 -21.72
N THR A 83 14.68 34.60 -22.61
CA THR A 83 14.56 34.47 -24.08
C THR A 83 15.78 35.11 -24.74
N GLY A 84 16.10 34.76 -25.97
CA GLY A 84 17.02 35.51 -26.81
C GLY A 84 16.30 36.73 -27.41
N TYR A 85 16.92 37.90 -27.38
CA TYR A 85 16.37 39.11 -28.01
C TYR A 85 17.32 39.65 -29.07
N VAL A 86 16.81 39.85 -30.28
CA VAL A 86 17.56 40.46 -31.39
C VAL A 86 17.46 41.99 -31.28
N VAL A 87 18.57 42.65 -30.94
CA VAL A 87 18.62 44.09 -30.67
C VAL A 87 18.64 44.93 -31.94
N GLU A 88 19.38 44.47 -32.95
CA GLU A 88 19.56 45.07 -34.27
C GLU A 88 19.26 44.04 -35.36
N GLU A 89 18.71 44.48 -36.49
CA GLU A 89 18.31 43.61 -37.60
C GLU A 89 19.51 42.79 -38.12
N GLY A 90 19.35 41.47 -38.22
CA GLY A 90 20.42 40.55 -38.59
C GLY A 90 21.48 40.30 -37.50
N GLY A 91 21.33 40.89 -36.31
CA GLY A 91 22.19 40.65 -35.16
C GLY A 91 21.97 39.29 -34.50
N ARG A 92 22.95 38.83 -33.72
CA ARG A 92 22.81 37.61 -32.90
C ARG A 92 21.82 37.84 -31.74
N PRO A 93 21.01 36.84 -31.36
CA PRO A 93 20.14 36.96 -30.20
C PRO A 93 20.97 37.05 -28.91
N LEU A 94 20.68 38.05 -28.08
CA LEU A 94 21.31 38.22 -26.77
C LEU A 94 20.41 37.67 -25.65
N PRO A 95 20.96 37.03 -24.61
CA PRO A 95 20.17 36.57 -23.47
C PRO A 95 19.42 37.75 -22.82
N CYS A 96 18.10 37.64 -22.76
CA CYS A 96 17.18 38.64 -22.25
C CYS A 96 16.35 38.01 -21.13
N ARG A 97 16.47 38.58 -19.93
CA ARG A 97 15.78 38.11 -18.74
C ARG A 97 14.75 39.13 -18.28
N LEU A 98 13.55 38.66 -17.97
CA LEU A 98 12.38 39.49 -17.67
C LEU A 98 11.61 38.92 -16.49
N THR A 99 11.09 39.80 -15.64
CA THR A 99 10.17 39.42 -14.55
C THR A 99 8.76 39.88 -14.89
N THR A 100 7.82 38.95 -14.92
CA THR A 100 6.38 39.19 -15.14
C THR A 100 5.61 39.17 -13.82
N ALA A 101 6.09 39.93 -12.82
CA ALA A 101 5.41 40.05 -11.54
C ALA A 101 4.03 40.71 -11.71
N PRO A 102 3.03 40.42 -10.85
CA PRO A 102 1.70 41.01 -10.96
C PRO A 102 1.74 42.54 -10.99
N ALA A 103 1.43 43.12 -12.15
CA ALA A 103 1.41 44.56 -12.41
C ALA A 103 0.52 44.86 -13.64
N SER A 104 0.41 46.14 -14.01
CA SER A 104 -0.26 46.52 -15.26
C SER A 104 0.60 46.21 -16.49
N TRP A 105 -0.02 46.07 -17.67
CA TRP A 105 0.74 45.99 -18.92
C TRP A 105 1.70 47.18 -19.10
N ARG A 106 1.29 48.39 -18.71
CA ARG A 106 2.12 49.60 -18.74
C ARG A 106 3.39 49.44 -17.92
N ALA A 107 3.32 48.81 -16.75
CA ALA A 107 4.49 48.54 -15.92
C ALA A 107 5.43 47.52 -16.60
N LEU A 108 4.88 46.46 -17.20
CA LEU A 108 5.68 45.47 -17.95
C LEU A 108 6.32 46.08 -19.21
N LEU A 109 5.63 47.01 -19.88
CA LEU A 109 6.17 47.77 -21.01
C LEU A 109 7.34 48.68 -20.59
N ALA A 110 7.24 49.32 -19.42
CA ALA A 110 8.35 50.11 -18.88
C ALA A 110 9.57 49.24 -18.54
N GLU A 111 9.34 48.07 -17.97
CA GLU A 111 10.40 47.12 -17.64
C GLU A 111 11.09 46.56 -18.89
N THR A 112 10.33 46.14 -19.89
CA THR A 112 10.89 45.66 -21.17
C THR A 112 11.65 46.75 -21.91
N ARG A 113 11.18 48.01 -21.86
CA ARG A 113 11.93 49.16 -22.39
C ARG A 113 13.27 49.33 -21.68
N ARG A 114 13.28 49.25 -20.35
CA ARG A 114 14.51 49.34 -19.55
C ARG A 114 15.49 48.23 -19.93
N VAL A 115 15.02 46.98 -19.95
CA VAL A 115 15.84 45.81 -20.31
C VAL A 115 16.41 45.93 -21.73
N VAL A 116 15.61 46.33 -22.72
CA VAL A 116 16.10 46.53 -24.09
C VAL A 116 17.14 47.66 -24.16
N SER A 117 16.98 48.73 -23.37
CA SER A 117 17.98 49.80 -23.26
C SER A 117 19.29 49.30 -22.64
N ASP A 118 19.21 48.47 -21.60
CA ASP A 118 20.39 47.89 -20.96
C ASP A 118 21.11 46.91 -21.90
N LEU A 119 20.38 46.04 -22.60
CA LEU A 119 20.95 45.14 -23.60
C LEU A 119 21.68 45.89 -24.71
N ARG A 120 21.10 46.99 -25.21
CA ARG A 120 21.75 47.88 -26.20
C ARG A 120 23.04 48.49 -25.68
N ALA A 121 23.07 48.91 -24.42
CA ALA A 121 24.24 49.53 -23.83
C ALA A 121 25.43 48.55 -23.69
N HIS A 122 25.15 47.24 -23.64
CA HIS A 122 26.13 46.18 -23.37
C HIS A 122 26.30 45.17 -24.54
N GLN A 123 25.73 45.45 -25.72
CA GLN A 123 25.63 44.50 -26.84
C GLN A 123 26.98 44.07 -27.46
N ASP A 124 27.99 44.94 -27.39
CA ASP A 124 29.31 44.72 -28.00
C ASP A 124 30.18 43.75 -27.18
N PHE A 125 29.75 43.36 -25.98
CA PHE A 125 30.49 42.44 -25.12
C PHE A 125 30.43 40.99 -25.65
N PRO A 126 31.53 40.21 -25.60
CA PRO A 126 31.56 38.82 -26.06
C PRO A 126 30.90 37.87 -25.06
N VAL A 127 29.57 37.82 -25.05
CA VAL A 127 28.78 37.00 -24.11
C VAL A 127 29.13 35.51 -24.18
N ASP A 128 29.38 34.96 -25.37
CA ASP A 128 29.73 33.54 -25.57
C ASP A 128 31.04 33.13 -24.88
N ASP A 129 32.00 34.05 -24.78
CA ASP A 129 33.26 33.84 -24.07
C ASP A 129 33.00 33.72 -22.57
N LEU A 130 32.11 34.57 -22.04
CA LEU A 130 31.70 34.54 -20.65
C LEU A 130 30.86 33.31 -20.31
N VAL A 131 29.96 32.86 -21.20
CA VAL A 131 29.20 31.61 -21.02
C VAL A 131 30.16 30.41 -20.92
N ARG A 132 31.17 30.34 -21.81
CA ARG A 132 32.21 29.31 -21.77
C ARG A 132 33.07 29.40 -20.51
N GLU A 133 33.44 30.60 -20.08
CA GLU A 133 34.20 30.83 -18.85
C GLU A 133 33.43 30.40 -17.60
N LEU A 134 32.13 30.69 -17.53
CA LEU A 134 31.25 30.32 -16.42
C LEU A 134 30.89 28.83 -16.40
N GLY A 135 31.24 28.07 -17.45
CA GLY A 135 30.93 26.65 -17.54
C GLY A 135 29.44 26.33 -17.57
N LEU A 136 28.61 27.25 -18.08
CA LEU A 136 27.17 27.05 -18.15
C LEU A 136 26.84 26.00 -19.23
N ALA A 137 26.05 24.99 -18.87
CA ALA A 137 25.68 23.91 -19.78
C ALA A 137 24.44 24.30 -20.60
N GLY A 138 24.56 24.25 -21.94
CA GLY A 138 23.47 24.52 -22.89
C GLY A 138 23.35 26.00 -23.31
N PRO A 139 22.45 26.32 -24.25
CA PRO A 139 22.20 27.69 -24.69
C PRO A 139 21.59 28.53 -23.55
N PRO A 140 21.92 29.84 -23.47
CA PRO A 140 21.36 30.73 -22.46
C PRO A 140 19.84 30.94 -22.60
N ALA A 141 19.28 30.71 -23.78
CA ALA A 141 17.84 30.68 -24.02
C ALA A 141 17.52 29.72 -25.19
N GLU A 142 16.43 28.97 -25.10
CA GLU A 142 15.93 28.12 -26.21
C GLU A 142 14.86 28.81 -27.06
N THR A 143 14.34 29.95 -26.59
CA THR A 143 13.38 30.78 -27.30
C THR A 143 14.04 32.06 -27.76
N VAL A 144 13.61 32.62 -28.89
CA VAL A 144 14.13 33.87 -29.44
C VAL A 144 12.96 34.76 -29.89
N LEU A 145 13.00 36.03 -29.51
CA LEU A 145 12.18 37.09 -30.09
C LEU A 145 13.01 37.93 -31.05
N ASP A 146 12.51 38.06 -32.27
CA ASP A 146 13.05 38.93 -33.31
C ASP A 146 12.02 40.05 -33.63
N PRO A 147 12.19 41.26 -33.07
CA PRO A 147 11.23 42.34 -33.22
C PRO A 147 11.34 43.07 -34.57
N GLY A 148 12.39 42.83 -35.36
CA GLY A 148 12.62 43.47 -36.66
C GLY A 148 11.92 42.72 -37.81
N PRO A 149 11.74 43.35 -38.98
CA PRO A 149 11.20 42.66 -40.16
C PRO A 149 12.15 41.52 -40.53
N ALA A 150 11.73 40.28 -40.29
CA ALA A 150 12.58 39.10 -40.44
C ALA A 150 13.33 39.08 -41.79
N SER A 151 14.67 39.18 -41.75
CA SER A 151 15.52 39.02 -42.93
C SER A 151 15.66 37.52 -43.29
N GLY A 152 14.81 37.05 -44.21
CA GLY A 152 15.01 35.82 -44.98
C GLY A 152 14.80 34.45 -44.28
N PRO A 153 14.85 33.35 -45.06
CA PRO A 153 14.62 31.97 -44.61
C PRO A 153 15.87 31.36 -43.95
N GLY A 154 16.51 32.07 -43.02
CA GLY A 154 17.61 31.50 -42.23
C GLY A 154 17.11 30.34 -41.36
N ASP A 155 17.86 29.24 -41.32
CA ASP A 155 17.61 28.10 -40.44
C ASP A 155 17.53 28.56 -38.97
N LEU A 156 16.72 27.88 -38.15
CA LEU A 156 16.80 28.03 -36.69
C LEU A 156 18.22 27.69 -36.25
N ASP A 157 18.83 28.55 -35.44
CA ASP A 157 20.12 28.25 -34.77
C ASP A 157 20.01 26.90 -34.07
N ALA A 158 21.11 26.13 -34.04
CA ALA A 158 21.11 24.72 -33.61
C ALA A 158 20.38 24.51 -32.27
N ASP A 159 20.53 25.46 -31.35
CA ASP A 159 20.01 25.39 -29.98
C ASP A 159 18.69 26.18 -29.77
N THR A 160 18.18 26.86 -30.80
CA THR A 160 16.87 27.53 -30.75
C THR A 160 15.76 26.53 -31.05
N VAL A 161 14.82 26.42 -30.11
CA VAL A 161 13.61 25.62 -30.21
C VAL A 161 12.48 26.40 -30.86
N LEU A 162 12.31 27.68 -30.51
CA LEU A 162 11.21 28.53 -30.94
C LEU A 162 11.72 29.94 -31.24
N ARG A 163 11.50 30.43 -32.46
CA ARG A 163 11.75 31.82 -32.83
C ARG A 163 10.43 32.49 -33.21
N VAL A 164 10.10 33.57 -32.52
CA VAL A 164 8.95 34.42 -32.80
C VAL A 164 9.46 35.68 -33.47
N ALA A 165 8.97 36.00 -34.65
CA ALA A 165 9.38 37.17 -35.42
C ALA A 165 8.17 37.96 -35.90
N PHE A 166 8.35 39.28 -36.05
CA PHE A 166 7.37 40.15 -36.67
C PHE A 166 7.80 40.52 -38.09
N SER A 167 6.88 40.60 -39.03
CA SER A 167 7.19 40.96 -40.43
C SER A 167 5.99 41.61 -41.11
N GLU A 168 6.21 42.14 -42.31
CA GLU A 168 5.13 42.65 -43.16
C GLU A 168 5.00 41.81 -44.44
N ARG A 169 3.77 41.41 -44.78
CA ARG A 169 3.46 40.67 -46.01
C ARG A 169 2.34 41.37 -46.76
N GLY A 170 2.65 41.91 -47.95
CA GLY A 170 1.67 42.66 -48.75
C GLY A 170 1.12 43.90 -48.04
N GLY A 171 1.93 44.55 -47.19
CA GLY A 171 1.55 45.73 -46.41
C GLY A 171 0.78 45.41 -45.12
N ARG A 172 0.61 44.13 -44.76
CA ARG A 172 -0.06 43.71 -43.51
C ARG A 172 0.94 43.15 -42.50
N PRO A 173 0.75 43.42 -41.20
CA PRO A 173 1.59 42.89 -40.14
C PRO A 173 1.32 41.39 -39.91
N VAL A 174 2.39 40.60 -39.83
CA VAL A 174 2.34 39.14 -39.66
C VAL A 174 3.30 38.72 -38.54
N LEU A 175 2.79 37.89 -37.64
CA LEU A 175 3.58 37.16 -36.65
C LEU A 175 4.02 35.83 -37.27
N ARG A 176 5.32 35.56 -37.28
CA ARG A 176 5.91 34.31 -37.75
C ARG A 176 6.47 33.53 -36.58
N VAL A 177 6.11 32.26 -36.47
CA VAL A 177 6.60 31.33 -35.46
C VAL A 177 7.35 30.20 -36.17
N ARG A 178 8.67 30.16 -36.01
CA ARG A 178 9.52 29.05 -36.45
C ARG A 178 9.84 28.15 -35.26
N TYR A 179 9.74 26.84 -35.46
CA TYR A 179 9.88 25.89 -34.36
C TYR A 179 10.54 24.58 -34.78
N ARG A 180 11.12 23.88 -33.80
CA ARG A 180 11.67 22.52 -33.96
C ARG A 180 10.55 21.49 -33.96
N THR A 181 10.44 20.68 -35.01
CA THR A 181 9.36 19.69 -35.19
C THR A 181 9.50 18.45 -34.30
N ASP A 182 10.67 18.26 -33.68
CA ASP A 182 10.93 17.29 -32.62
C ASP A 182 10.54 17.80 -31.23
N VAL A 183 10.08 19.05 -31.13
CA VAL A 183 9.57 19.66 -29.89
C VAL A 183 8.09 20.05 -29.99
N LEU A 184 7.67 20.67 -31.10
CA LEU A 184 6.31 21.16 -31.31
C LEU A 184 5.75 20.63 -32.64
N ASP A 185 4.46 20.31 -32.68
CA ASP A 185 3.74 20.15 -33.94
C ASP A 185 3.12 21.48 -34.44
N ALA A 186 2.50 21.43 -35.62
CA ALA A 186 1.93 22.62 -36.27
C ALA A 186 0.75 23.23 -35.51
N ASP A 187 -0.11 22.41 -34.91
CA ASP A 187 -1.28 22.88 -34.18
C ASP A 187 -0.86 23.61 -32.90
N HIS A 188 0.15 23.08 -32.23
CA HIS A 188 0.74 23.69 -31.04
C HIS A 188 1.49 24.99 -31.36
N ALA A 189 2.23 25.05 -32.47
CA ALA A 189 2.84 26.29 -32.94
C ALA A 189 1.79 27.36 -33.25
N ALA A 190 0.67 26.96 -33.86
CA ALA A 190 -0.47 27.85 -34.11
C ALA A 190 -1.09 28.38 -32.80
N ARG A 191 -1.22 27.54 -31.77
CA ARG A 191 -1.67 27.97 -30.43
C ARG A 191 -0.73 29.00 -29.80
N ILE A 192 0.58 28.76 -29.88
CA ILE A 192 1.58 29.73 -29.39
C ILE A 192 1.46 31.06 -30.13
N ALA A 193 1.27 31.05 -31.45
CA ALA A 193 1.00 32.26 -32.22
C ALA A 193 -0.29 32.95 -31.73
N GLY A 194 -1.35 32.18 -31.49
CA GLY A 194 -2.61 32.65 -30.91
C GLY A 194 -2.43 33.35 -29.56
N TYR A 195 -1.64 32.79 -28.64
CA TYR A 195 -1.37 33.43 -27.35
C TYR A 195 -0.66 34.78 -27.49
N HIS A 196 0.25 34.92 -28.47
CA HIS A 196 0.88 36.20 -28.77
C HIS A 196 -0.13 37.20 -29.31
N LEU A 197 -1.00 36.79 -30.24
CA LEU A 197 -2.08 37.65 -30.75
C LEU A 197 -3.02 38.12 -29.64
N THR A 198 -3.43 37.21 -28.74
CA THR A 198 -4.25 37.56 -27.57
C THR A 198 -3.54 38.55 -26.66
N ALA A 199 -2.26 38.32 -26.34
CA ALA A 199 -1.48 39.25 -25.52
C ALA A 199 -1.37 40.65 -26.15
N LEU A 200 -1.15 40.73 -27.47
CA LEU A 200 -1.11 41.99 -28.20
C LEU A 200 -2.47 42.71 -28.17
N ALA A 201 -3.56 41.98 -28.37
CA ALA A 201 -4.91 42.54 -28.28
C ALA A 201 -5.24 43.06 -26.86
N LEU A 202 -4.81 42.34 -25.82
CA LEU A 202 -5.01 42.75 -24.42
C LEU A 202 -4.24 44.03 -24.08
N ILE A 203 -2.99 44.15 -24.53
CA ILE A 203 -2.20 45.38 -24.39
C ILE A 203 -2.88 46.55 -25.10
N ALA A 204 -3.39 46.33 -26.32
CA ALA A 204 -4.07 47.36 -27.10
C ALA A 204 -5.40 47.80 -26.45
N ALA A 205 -6.13 46.87 -25.83
CA ALA A 205 -7.42 47.13 -25.23
C ALA A 205 -7.33 47.97 -23.94
N ASP A 206 -6.41 47.60 -23.02
CA ASP A 206 -6.22 48.32 -21.76
C ASP A 206 -4.79 48.13 -21.21
N PRO A 207 -3.87 49.09 -21.47
CA PRO A 207 -2.52 49.06 -20.93
C PRO A 207 -2.45 49.16 -19.40
N ASP A 208 -3.50 49.62 -18.73
CA ASP A 208 -3.51 49.80 -17.26
C ASP A 208 -4.06 48.58 -16.53
N ALA A 209 -4.65 47.62 -17.24
CA ALA A 209 -5.14 46.38 -16.67
C ALA A 209 -4.01 45.46 -16.16
N GLU A 210 -4.30 44.72 -15.08
CA GLU A 210 -3.37 43.76 -14.46
C GLU A 210 -3.16 42.55 -15.37
N HIS A 211 -1.98 42.46 -15.99
CA HIS A 211 -1.69 41.43 -17.00
C HIS A 211 -1.64 40.00 -16.41
N ALA A 212 -1.46 39.85 -15.09
CA ALA A 212 -1.41 38.55 -14.43
C ALA A 212 -2.77 37.84 -14.44
N ARG A 213 -3.88 38.59 -14.31
CA ARG A 213 -5.26 38.04 -14.22
C ARG A 213 -5.94 37.81 -15.56
N GLN A 214 -5.31 38.22 -16.64
CA GLN A 214 -5.89 38.09 -17.98
C GLN A 214 -5.47 36.76 -18.61
N SER A 215 -6.47 35.98 -19.02
CA SER A 215 -6.27 34.72 -19.72
C SER A 215 -5.76 34.95 -21.14
N LEU A 216 -4.82 34.11 -21.58
CA LEU A 216 -4.35 34.09 -22.97
C LEU A 216 -5.12 33.07 -23.83
N LEU A 217 -5.93 32.22 -23.20
CA LEU A 217 -6.67 31.17 -23.89
C LEU A 217 -7.74 31.79 -24.80
N SER A 218 -7.90 31.24 -25.99
CA SER A 218 -9.08 31.51 -26.80
C SER A 218 -10.32 30.85 -26.18
N ASP A 219 -11.51 31.35 -26.53
CA ASP A 219 -12.78 30.73 -26.13
C ASP A 219 -12.88 29.26 -26.57
N GLU A 220 -12.29 28.94 -27.72
CA GLU A 220 -12.24 27.57 -28.24
C GLU A 220 -11.34 26.67 -27.38
N GLU A 221 -10.15 27.14 -27.02
CA GLU A 221 -9.26 26.38 -26.15
C GLU A 221 -9.85 26.21 -24.75
N LEU A 222 -10.42 27.28 -24.18
CA LEU A 222 -11.10 27.19 -22.90
C LEU A 222 -12.23 26.17 -22.94
N ARG A 223 -13.08 26.19 -23.98
CA ARG A 223 -14.15 25.20 -24.17
C ARG A 223 -13.58 23.78 -24.30
N PHE A 224 -12.51 23.60 -25.07
CA PHE A 224 -11.83 22.31 -25.20
C PHE A 224 -11.30 21.79 -23.86
N GLN A 225 -10.67 22.63 -23.05
CA GLN A 225 -10.19 22.23 -21.72
C GLN A 225 -11.35 21.93 -20.76
N VAL A 226 -12.45 22.69 -20.84
CA VAL A 226 -13.58 22.55 -19.90
C VAL A 226 -14.51 21.39 -20.24
N GLU A 227 -14.68 21.09 -21.53
CA GLU A 227 -15.63 20.09 -22.04
C GLU A 227 -14.93 18.89 -22.67
N GLY A 228 -13.88 19.14 -23.48
CA GLY A 228 -13.18 18.11 -24.25
C GLY A 228 -12.19 17.26 -23.44
N LEU A 229 -11.65 17.78 -22.33
CA LEU A 229 -10.76 17.04 -21.41
C LEU A 229 -11.49 16.47 -20.19
N ALA A 230 -12.81 16.64 -20.11
CA ALA A 230 -13.62 16.01 -19.08
C ALA A 230 -13.68 14.49 -19.28
N GLY A 231 -13.85 13.76 -18.18
CA GLY A 231 -14.16 12.34 -18.24
C GLY A 231 -15.48 12.07 -18.95
N PRO A 232 -15.64 10.89 -19.59
CA PRO A 232 -16.82 10.60 -20.40
C PRO A 232 -18.09 10.69 -19.57
N ARG A 233 -19.15 11.28 -20.14
CA ARG A 233 -20.46 11.31 -19.48
C ARG A 233 -21.04 9.91 -19.42
N ARG A 234 -21.31 9.41 -18.22
CA ARG A 234 -21.92 8.09 -17.99
C ARG A 234 -23.19 8.24 -17.17
N THR A 235 -24.28 7.64 -17.65
CA THR A 235 -25.52 7.55 -16.88
C THR A 235 -25.33 6.52 -15.78
N LEU A 236 -25.42 6.95 -14.52
CA LEU A 236 -25.42 6.04 -13.38
C LEU A 236 -26.84 5.48 -13.15
N PRO A 237 -26.97 4.26 -12.61
CA PRO A 237 -28.27 3.75 -12.15
C PRO A 237 -28.87 4.68 -11.10
N ASP A 238 -30.19 4.87 -11.11
CA ASP A 238 -30.91 5.53 -10.02
C ASP A 238 -31.12 4.55 -8.85
N ALA A 239 -30.01 4.13 -8.25
CA ALA A 239 -29.93 3.21 -7.14
C ALA A 239 -28.64 3.47 -6.34
N ARG A 240 -28.65 3.15 -5.05
CA ARG A 240 -27.49 3.23 -4.17
C ARG A 240 -26.74 1.90 -4.17
N THR A 241 -25.47 1.93 -3.75
CA THR A 241 -24.59 0.75 -3.73
C THR A 241 -25.21 -0.47 -3.03
N HIS A 242 -25.89 -0.26 -1.89
CA HIS A 242 -26.56 -1.34 -1.17
C HIS A 242 -27.80 -1.88 -1.89
N GLU A 243 -28.53 -1.05 -2.64
CA GLU A 243 -29.69 -1.48 -3.44
C GLU A 243 -29.26 -2.28 -4.68
N LEU A 244 -28.15 -1.90 -5.31
CA LEU A 244 -27.53 -2.67 -6.39
C LEU A 244 -27.01 -4.02 -5.88
N PHE A 245 -26.43 -4.05 -4.68
CA PHE A 245 -26.08 -5.30 -4.00
C PHE A 245 -27.33 -6.15 -3.74
N GLU A 246 -28.41 -5.60 -3.20
CA GLU A 246 -29.67 -6.33 -2.98
C GLU A 246 -30.28 -6.88 -4.27
N GLN A 247 -30.12 -6.18 -5.40
CA GLN A 247 -30.50 -6.72 -6.72
C GLN A 247 -29.69 -7.98 -7.05
N ARG A 248 -28.39 -8.00 -6.76
CA ARG A 248 -27.55 -9.20 -6.92
C ARG A 248 -27.94 -10.31 -5.95
N VAL A 249 -28.26 -10.00 -4.70
CA VAL A 249 -28.78 -10.96 -3.72
C VAL A 249 -30.03 -11.66 -4.25
N ARG A 250 -30.96 -10.93 -4.89
CA ARG A 250 -32.17 -11.53 -5.47
C ARG A 250 -31.88 -12.42 -6.69
N LEU A 251 -30.87 -12.09 -7.48
CA LEU A 251 -30.54 -12.82 -8.72
C LEU A 251 -29.66 -14.05 -8.45
N HIS A 252 -28.71 -13.95 -7.53
CA HIS A 252 -27.69 -14.96 -7.23
C HIS A 252 -27.50 -15.13 -5.71
N PRO A 253 -28.54 -15.52 -4.96
CA PRO A 253 -28.49 -15.51 -3.50
C PRO A 253 -27.46 -16.49 -2.92
N ASP A 254 -27.24 -17.63 -3.58
CA ASP A 254 -26.40 -18.72 -3.09
C ASP A 254 -24.96 -18.65 -3.64
N ALA A 255 -24.66 -17.65 -4.48
CA ALA A 255 -23.30 -17.36 -4.90
C ALA A 255 -22.47 -16.84 -3.73
N VAL A 256 -21.16 -17.13 -3.72
CA VAL A 256 -20.24 -16.63 -2.69
C VAL A 256 -19.99 -15.14 -2.90
N ALA A 257 -20.26 -14.33 -1.88
CA ALA A 257 -20.05 -12.87 -1.90
C ALA A 257 -18.71 -12.48 -1.28
N ALA A 258 -18.33 -13.12 -0.17
CA ALA A 258 -17.17 -12.73 0.62
C ALA A 258 -16.46 -13.93 1.22
N VAL A 259 -15.12 -13.88 1.24
CA VAL A 259 -14.25 -14.95 1.78
C VAL A 259 -13.23 -14.34 2.75
N HIS A 260 -13.02 -14.98 3.89
CA HIS A 260 -11.99 -14.61 4.87
C HIS A 260 -11.42 -15.88 5.52
N GLY A 261 -10.18 -16.23 5.17
CA GLY A 261 -9.59 -17.51 5.56
C GLY A 261 -10.42 -18.67 5.00
N ASP A 262 -10.79 -19.63 5.86
CA ASP A 262 -11.61 -20.79 5.49
C ASP A 262 -13.13 -20.52 5.61
N ARG A 263 -13.53 -19.27 5.90
CA ARG A 263 -14.94 -18.88 6.03
C ARG A 263 -15.38 -18.13 4.78
N GLU A 264 -16.56 -18.47 4.29
CA GLU A 264 -17.24 -17.78 3.20
C GLU A 264 -18.67 -17.44 3.58
N TRP A 265 -19.19 -16.35 3.03
CA TRP A 265 -20.60 -16.00 3.07
C TRP A 265 -21.14 -15.85 1.66
N THR A 266 -22.30 -16.44 1.45
CA THR A 266 -23.12 -16.20 0.26
C THR A 266 -23.70 -14.79 0.26
N TYR A 267 -24.19 -14.33 -0.89
CA TYR A 267 -24.91 -13.05 -1.00
C TYR A 267 -26.09 -12.98 -0.01
N ARG A 268 -26.86 -14.07 0.11
CA ARG A 268 -27.99 -14.18 1.05
C ARG A 268 -27.55 -14.01 2.50
N GLU A 269 -26.47 -14.70 2.89
CA GLU A 269 -25.96 -14.69 4.27
C GLU A 269 -25.36 -13.34 4.67
N LEU A 270 -24.67 -12.68 3.73
CA LEU A 270 -24.14 -11.33 3.94
C LEU A 270 -25.28 -10.32 4.05
N ASP A 271 -26.29 -10.40 3.18
CA ASP A 271 -27.44 -9.50 3.20
C ASP A 271 -28.25 -9.64 4.49
N ALA A 272 -28.55 -10.86 4.93
CA ALA A 272 -29.27 -11.12 6.18
C ALA A 272 -28.55 -10.49 7.40
N ARG A 273 -27.22 -10.64 7.49
CA ARG A 273 -26.41 -10.03 8.56
C ARG A 273 -26.40 -8.51 8.49
N ALA A 274 -26.23 -7.95 7.29
CA ALA A 274 -26.30 -6.51 7.09
C ALA A 274 -27.69 -5.94 7.44
N ASN A 275 -28.76 -6.67 7.14
CA ASN A 275 -30.14 -6.28 7.46
C ASN A 275 -30.39 -6.28 8.98
N ARG A 276 -29.94 -7.31 9.71
CA ARG A 276 -30.03 -7.37 11.18
C ARG A 276 -29.28 -6.21 11.84
N LEU A 277 -28.04 -5.96 11.43
CA LEU A 277 -27.25 -4.83 11.92
C LEU A 277 -27.91 -3.49 11.59
N GLY A 278 -28.41 -3.32 10.37
CA GLY A 278 -29.11 -2.10 9.95
C GLY A 278 -30.34 -1.82 10.81
N ARG A 279 -31.12 -2.85 11.16
CA ARG A 279 -32.24 -2.75 12.09
C ARG A 279 -31.81 -2.38 13.50
N ALA A 280 -30.74 -3.00 14.01
CA ALA A 280 -30.20 -2.69 15.33
C ALA A 280 -29.73 -1.24 15.44
N LEU A 281 -29.17 -0.68 14.37
CA LEU A 281 -28.80 0.75 14.27
C LEU A 281 -30.04 1.66 14.29
N VAL A 282 -31.06 1.35 13.49
CA VAL A 282 -32.31 2.13 13.46
C VAL A 282 -33.03 2.07 14.81
N ALA A 283 -33.08 0.90 15.46
CA ALA A 283 -33.69 0.73 16.79
C ALA A 283 -32.99 1.58 17.87
N ARG A 284 -31.70 1.89 17.68
CA ARG A 284 -30.89 2.76 18.54
C ARG A 284 -30.99 4.24 18.20
N GLY A 285 -31.89 4.59 17.26
CA GLY A 285 -32.17 5.97 16.92
C GLY A 285 -31.20 6.57 15.89
N LEU A 286 -30.52 5.73 15.09
CA LEU A 286 -29.77 6.23 13.94
C LEU A 286 -30.71 7.04 13.04
N ARG A 287 -30.38 8.32 12.86
CA ARG A 287 -31.12 9.23 11.96
C ARG A 287 -30.43 9.28 10.60
N ARG A 288 -31.12 9.89 9.63
CA ARG A 288 -30.52 10.25 8.33
C ARG A 288 -29.20 11.00 8.56
N GLU A 289 -28.15 10.56 7.87
CA GLU A 289 -26.78 11.07 8.02
C GLU A 289 -26.19 10.99 9.43
N GLY A 290 -26.75 10.16 10.31
CA GLY A 290 -26.13 9.85 11.59
C GLY A 290 -24.83 9.08 11.37
N VAL A 291 -23.75 9.50 12.04
CA VAL A 291 -22.43 8.88 11.88
C VAL A 291 -22.34 7.62 12.75
N VAL A 292 -21.95 6.53 12.09
CA VAL A 292 -21.67 5.23 12.72
C VAL A 292 -20.20 4.89 12.49
N ALA A 293 -19.44 4.85 13.57
CA ALA A 293 -18.09 4.34 13.52
C ALA A 293 -18.08 2.82 13.49
N VAL A 294 -17.22 2.23 12.68
CA VAL A 294 -16.97 0.79 12.67
C VAL A 294 -15.53 0.58 13.09
N VAL A 295 -15.37 -0.16 14.19
CA VAL A 295 -14.09 -0.44 14.85
C VAL A 295 -13.95 -1.96 14.94
N THR A 296 -13.45 -2.57 13.88
CA THR A 296 -13.27 -4.03 13.77
C THR A 296 -11.92 -4.36 13.15
N GLY A 297 -11.47 -5.62 13.29
CA GLY A 297 -10.45 -6.14 12.39
C GLY A 297 -10.95 -6.25 10.95
N ARG A 298 -10.06 -6.61 10.03
CA ARG A 298 -10.43 -6.97 8.66
C ARG A 298 -11.04 -8.37 8.67
N ASN A 299 -12.37 -8.45 8.59
CA ASN A 299 -13.11 -9.71 8.60
C ASN A 299 -14.48 -9.58 7.91
N LEU A 300 -15.26 -10.67 7.83
CA LEU A 300 -16.56 -10.65 7.17
C LEU A 300 -17.57 -9.72 7.86
N ASP A 301 -17.50 -9.59 9.19
CA ASP A 301 -18.39 -8.72 9.96
C ASP A 301 -18.17 -7.24 9.62
N TRP A 302 -16.94 -6.82 9.32
CA TRP A 302 -16.66 -5.48 8.80
C TRP A 302 -17.46 -5.17 7.52
N MET A 303 -17.48 -6.12 6.56
CA MET A 303 -18.25 -5.96 5.33
C MET A 303 -19.76 -5.85 5.60
N ALA A 304 -20.30 -6.68 6.50
CA ALA A 304 -21.69 -6.59 6.90
C ALA A 304 -22.01 -5.25 7.58
N CYS A 305 -21.10 -4.72 8.41
CA CYS A 305 -21.24 -3.41 9.06
C CYS A 305 -21.32 -2.27 8.03
N VAL A 306 -20.46 -2.25 7.02
CA VAL A 306 -20.48 -1.22 5.97
C VAL A 306 -21.82 -1.22 5.23
N LEU A 307 -22.29 -2.40 4.80
CA LEU A 307 -23.59 -2.53 4.13
C LEU A 307 -24.74 -2.15 5.06
N ALA A 308 -24.69 -2.52 6.34
CA ALA A 308 -25.69 -2.19 7.34
C ALA A 308 -25.85 -0.68 7.55
N VAL A 309 -24.73 0.05 7.64
CA VAL A 309 -24.73 1.51 7.78
C VAL A 309 -25.39 2.15 6.57
N PHE A 310 -25.05 1.71 5.35
CA PHE A 310 -25.66 2.22 4.13
C PHE A 310 -27.16 1.91 4.05
N LYS A 311 -27.57 0.67 4.36
CA LYS A 311 -28.98 0.26 4.40
C LYS A 311 -29.79 1.04 5.42
N ALA A 312 -29.19 1.40 6.55
CA ALA A 312 -29.84 2.18 7.60
C ALA A 312 -29.83 3.70 7.34
N GLY A 313 -29.25 4.15 6.22
CA GLY A 313 -29.13 5.57 5.89
C GLY A 313 -28.19 6.36 6.81
N GLY A 314 -27.22 5.68 7.42
CA GLY A 314 -26.15 6.29 8.20
C GLY A 314 -24.92 6.65 7.37
N VAL A 315 -23.92 7.24 8.05
CA VAL A 315 -22.62 7.60 7.46
C VAL A 315 -21.54 6.72 8.06
N TYR A 316 -20.82 6.02 7.21
CA TYR A 316 -19.74 5.12 7.60
C TYR A 316 -18.49 5.91 8.01
N LEU A 317 -18.00 5.66 9.23
CA LEU A 317 -16.73 6.17 9.73
C LEU A 317 -15.78 5.01 10.06
N PRO A 318 -14.77 4.72 9.23
CA PRO A 318 -13.77 3.69 9.53
C PRO A 318 -12.82 4.13 10.64
N VAL A 319 -12.54 3.22 11.57
CA VAL A 319 -11.58 3.44 12.65
C VAL A 319 -10.79 2.16 12.88
N GLU A 320 -9.46 2.23 12.77
CA GLU A 320 -8.61 1.08 13.07
C GLU A 320 -8.61 0.73 14.56
N PRO A 321 -8.79 -0.54 14.95
CA PRO A 321 -8.86 -0.94 16.35
C PRO A 321 -7.53 -0.74 17.09
N HIS A 322 -6.42 -0.72 16.36
CA HIS A 322 -5.08 -0.51 16.91
C HIS A 322 -4.69 0.97 17.00
N PHE A 323 -5.55 1.92 16.60
CA PHE A 323 -5.26 3.34 16.80
C PHE A 323 -5.20 3.67 18.31
N PRO A 324 -4.39 4.67 18.70
CA PRO A 324 -4.39 5.15 20.08
C PRO A 324 -5.76 5.66 20.52
N ALA A 325 -6.10 5.47 21.79
CA ALA A 325 -7.41 5.84 22.34
C ALA A 325 -7.73 7.34 22.14
N GLU A 326 -6.75 8.23 22.32
CA GLU A 326 -6.92 9.67 22.10
C GLU A 326 -7.27 10.00 20.64
N ARG A 327 -6.64 9.29 19.70
CA ARG A 327 -6.92 9.45 18.26
C ARG A 327 -8.34 9.01 17.92
N ILE A 328 -8.76 7.86 18.46
CA ILE A 328 -10.13 7.36 18.30
C ILE A 328 -11.12 8.39 18.86
N ALA A 329 -10.91 8.86 20.09
CA ALA A 329 -11.79 9.84 20.73
C ALA A 329 -11.88 11.14 19.90
N ALA A 330 -10.75 11.65 19.40
CA ALA A 330 -10.72 12.84 18.57
C ALA A 330 -11.50 12.66 17.25
N MET A 331 -11.36 11.51 16.58
CA MET A 331 -12.10 11.20 15.35
C MET A 331 -13.60 11.10 15.60
N LEU A 332 -14.01 10.35 16.64
CA LEU A 332 -15.42 10.17 17.00
C LEU A 332 -16.08 11.51 17.38
N SER A 333 -15.41 12.28 18.24
CA SER A 333 -15.87 13.60 18.67
C SER A 333 -16.03 14.55 17.48
N ARG A 334 -14.99 14.67 16.63
CA ARG A 334 -15.00 15.57 15.49
C ARG A 334 -16.03 15.19 14.43
N ALA A 335 -16.29 13.90 14.25
CA ALA A 335 -17.32 13.44 13.33
C ALA A 335 -18.74 13.57 13.90
N GLY A 336 -18.90 13.91 15.18
CA GLY A 336 -20.22 13.89 15.84
C GLY A 336 -20.81 12.48 15.89
N CYS A 337 -19.95 11.46 16.07
CA CYS A 337 -20.35 10.06 16.07
C CYS A 337 -21.28 9.75 17.24
N GLY A 338 -22.42 9.08 16.98
CA GLY A 338 -23.38 8.69 18.01
C GLY A 338 -23.38 7.19 18.31
N LEU A 339 -22.93 6.37 17.36
CA LEU A 339 -22.99 4.90 17.43
C LEU A 339 -21.66 4.29 16.99
N VAL A 340 -21.22 3.24 17.67
CA VAL A 340 -20.03 2.46 17.31
C VAL A 340 -20.42 1.00 17.16
N LEU A 341 -20.11 0.40 16.01
CA LEU A 341 -20.13 -1.05 15.81
C LEU A 341 -18.73 -1.62 16.07
N THR A 342 -18.64 -2.66 16.89
CA THR A 342 -17.36 -3.30 17.20
C THR A 342 -17.54 -4.78 17.54
N GLU A 343 -16.42 -5.48 17.66
CA GLU A 343 -16.33 -6.89 18.05
C GLU A 343 -15.47 -7.03 19.32
N PRO A 344 -15.63 -8.09 20.12
CA PRO A 344 -14.89 -8.26 21.37
C PRO A 344 -13.37 -8.13 21.25
N ALA A 345 -12.80 -8.57 20.13
CA ALA A 345 -11.35 -8.52 19.89
C ALA A 345 -10.81 -7.09 19.62
N SER A 346 -11.68 -6.13 19.32
CA SER A 346 -11.32 -4.78 18.85
C SER A 346 -11.59 -3.67 19.88
N THR A 347 -11.95 -4.00 21.12
CA THR A 347 -12.42 -3.00 22.10
C THR A 347 -11.32 -2.33 22.91
N GLY A 348 -10.08 -2.83 22.93
CA GLY A 348 -9.04 -2.40 23.88
C GLY A 348 -8.75 -0.88 23.91
N SER A 349 -8.42 -0.27 22.77
CA SER A 349 -8.24 1.20 22.68
C SER A 349 -9.56 1.95 22.62
N LEU A 350 -10.60 1.33 22.06
CA LEU A 350 -11.93 1.92 21.92
C LEU A 350 -12.58 2.20 23.28
N ASP A 351 -12.53 1.25 24.21
CA ASP A 351 -13.17 1.39 25.52
C ASP A 351 -12.58 2.57 26.30
N ARG A 352 -11.24 2.71 26.26
CA ARG A 352 -10.54 3.88 26.82
C ARG A 352 -10.93 5.19 26.13
N ALA A 353 -11.12 5.18 24.81
CA ALA A 353 -11.57 6.37 24.08
C ALA A 353 -12.98 6.79 24.51
N LEU A 354 -13.88 5.82 24.70
CA LEU A 354 -15.28 6.05 25.06
C LEU A 354 -15.47 6.57 26.50
N GLU A 355 -14.50 6.36 27.41
CA GLU A 355 -14.52 6.99 28.75
C GLU A 355 -14.63 8.52 28.66
N SER A 356 -14.04 9.13 27.63
CA SER A 356 -14.11 10.58 27.38
C SER A 356 -15.34 11.02 26.57
N LEU A 357 -16.18 10.08 26.14
CA LEU A 357 -17.30 10.29 25.21
C LEU A 357 -18.60 9.60 25.68
N PRO A 358 -19.20 10.02 26.81
CA PRO A 358 -20.34 9.33 27.43
C PRO A 358 -21.64 9.29 26.59
N GLY A 359 -21.71 10.08 25.51
CA GLY A 359 -22.86 10.11 24.59
C GLY A 359 -22.80 9.12 23.43
N VAL A 360 -21.69 8.39 23.26
CA VAL A 360 -21.49 7.44 22.16
C VAL A 360 -21.91 6.04 22.58
N GLN A 361 -22.87 5.45 21.88
CA GLN A 361 -23.35 4.11 22.19
C GLN A 361 -22.54 3.04 21.44
N LYS A 362 -21.87 2.17 22.21
CA LYS A 362 -21.15 0.99 21.71
C LYS A 362 -22.11 -0.18 21.51
N LEU A 363 -22.05 -0.82 20.35
CA LEU A 363 -22.81 -2.02 20.00
C LEU A 363 -21.86 -3.13 19.58
N LEU A 364 -21.96 -4.27 20.25
CA LEU A 364 -21.27 -5.49 19.87
C LEU A 364 -22.02 -6.17 18.72
N ILE A 365 -21.32 -6.47 17.64
CA ILE A 365 -21.88 -7.07 16.42
C ILE A 365 -22.58 -8.40 16.70
N GLY A 366 -21.96 -9.28 17.51
CA GLY A 366 -22.56 -10.56 17.91
C GLY A 366 -23.91 -10.39 18.61
N THR A 367 -23.99 -9.46 19.56
CA THR A 367 -25.25 -9.14 20.27
C THR A 367 -26.30 -8.60 19.31
N ALA A 368 -25.92 -7.72 18.39
CA ALA A 368 -26.85 -7.16 17.41
C ALA A 368 -27.45 -8.23 16.46
N TYR A 369 -26.73 -9.32 16.18
CA TYR A 369 -27.28 -10.44 15.41
C TYR A 369 -28.33 -11.25 16.16
N GLU A 370 -28.26 -11.30 17.49
CA GLU A 370 -29.19 -12.04 18.35
C GLU A 370 -30.47 -11.23 18.66
N GLU A 371 -30.42 -9.90 18.55
CA GLU A 371 -31.55 -9.01 18.81
C GLU A 371 -32.72 -9.17 17.84
N SER A 372 -32.49 -9.75 16.65
CA SER A 372 -33.55 -9.98 15.67
C SER A 372 -33.22 -11.13 14.73
N GLU A 373 -34.18 -12.05 14.55
CA GLU A 373 -34.14 -13.07 13.51
C GLU A 373 -34.67 -12.57 12.16
N ARG A 374 -35.07 -11.29 12.06
CA ARG A 374 -35.59 -10.71 10.82
C ARG A 374 -34.47 -10.46 9.82
N ASP A 375 -34.62 -11.05 8.65
CA ASP A 375 -33.65 -10.92 7.56
C ASP A 375 -34.07 -9.90 6.48
N ASP A 376 -35.22 -9.22 6.63
CA ASP A 376 -35.63 -8.16 5.71
C ASP A 376 -34.95 -6.81 6.06
N GLY A 377 -34.54 -6.05 5.04
CA GLY A 377 -33.84 -4.77 5.22
C GLY A 377 -34.64 -3.72 6.01
N PRO A 378 -33.98 -2.68 6.59
CA PRO A 378 -34.62 -1.70 7.47
C PRO A 378 -35.66 -0.79 6.78
N GLY A 379 -35.73 -0.80 5.45
CA GLY A 379 -36.75 -0.07 4.68
C GLY A 379 -36.54 1.45 4.62
N ILE A 380 -35.29 1.91 4.77
CA ILE A 380 -34.92 3.32 4.75
C ILE A 380 -34.55 3.75 3.33
N ALA A 381 -35.17 4.82 2.84
CA ALA A 381 -34.80 5.43 1.56
C ALA A 381 -33.56 6.32 1.73
N VAL A 382 -32.55 6.11 0.88
CA VAL A 382 -31.30 6.87 0.88
C VAL A 382 -31.22 7.73 -0.38
N ALA A 383 -30.90 9.01 -0.24
CA ALA A 383 -30.79 9.91 -1.38
C ALA A 383 -29.37 9.88 -1.98
N PRO A 384 -29.19 10.15 -3.28
CA PRO A 384 -27.87 10.13 -3.92
C PRO A 384 -26.90 11.19 -3.36
N ASP A 385 -27.42 12.33 -2.92
CA ASP A 385 -26.67 13.44 -2.31
C ASP A 385 -26.42 13.25 -0.80
N GLN A 386 -26.94 12.17 -0.21
CA GLN A 386 -26.69 11.83 1.19
C GLN A 386 -25.23 11.41 1.40
N LEU A 387 -24.63 11.77 2.54
CA LEU A 387 -23.32 11.26 2.93
C LEU A 387 -23.32 9.74 3.02
N ALA A 388 -22.34 9.13 2.37
CA ALA A 388 -22.04 7.71 2.47
C ALA A 388 -20.99 7.47 3.57
N TYR A 389 -19.92 8.26 3.59
CA TYR A 389 -18.80 8.04 4.51
C TYR A 389 -18.03 9.31 4.87
N ILE A 390 -17.27 9.22 5.95
CA ILE A 390 -16.28 10.22 6.37
C ILE A 390 -14.93 9.51 6.53
N TYR A 391 -13.96 9.86 5.69
CA TYR A 391 -12.58 9.41 5.86
C TYR A 391 -11.73 10.51 6.46
N PHE A 392 -11.02 10.19 7.54
CA PHE A 392 -10.03 11.09 8.11
C PHE A 392 -8.71 10.99 7.37
N THR A 393 -8.19 12.15 7.00
CA THR A 393 -6.84 12.32 6.51
C THR A 393 -6.09 13.26 7.44
N SER A 394 -4.76 13.24 7.38
CA SER A 394 -3.94 14.18 8.14
C SER A 394 -4.27 15.63 7.78
N GLY A 395 -4.25 16.55 8.74
CA GLY A 395 -4.57 17.97 8.50
C GLY A 395 -3.39 18.92 8.72
N SER A 396 -3.28 19.95 7.87
CA SER A 396 -2.19 20.95 7.93
C SER A 396 -2.09 21.77 9.22
N THR A 397 -3.10 21.74 10.10
CA THR A 397 -3.10 22.41 11.42
C THR A 397 -2.70 21.46 12.55
N GLY A 398 -2.37 20.22 12.22
CA GLY A 398 -2.09 19.14 13.15
C GLY A 398 -3.29 18.49 13.83
N GLU A 399 -4.48 18.73 13.31
CA GLU A 399 -5.68 17.96 13.65
C GLU A 399 -6.19 17.20 12.43
N PRO A 400 -6.73 15.97 12.58
CA PRO A 400 -7.26 15.18 11.48
C PRO A 400 -8.44 15.88 10.80
N LYS A 401 -8.47 15.88 9.46
CA LYS A 401 -9.58 16.43 8.68
C LYS A 401 -10.43 15.29 8.10
N GLY A 402 -11.72 15.26 8.42
CA GLY A 402 -12.65 14.25 7.92
C GLY A 402 -13.30 14.70 6.63
N ALA A 403 -12.97 14.10 5.49
CA ALA A 403 -13.57 14.40 4.19
C ALA A 403 -14.94 13.73 4.07
N MET A 404 -15.98 14.52 3.79
CA MET A 404 -17.37 14.05 3.68
C MET A 404 -17.72 13.72 2.23
N CYS A 405 -18.03 12.45 1.94
CA CYS A 405 -18.34 11.99 0.58
C CYS A 405 -19.78 11.47 0.48
N GLU A 406 -20.41 11.73 -0.66
CA GLU A 406 -21.82 11.43 -0.94
C GLU A 406 -21.96 10.11 -1.70
N HIS A 407 -23.12 9.46 -1.58
CA HIS A 407 -23.40 8.18 -2.25
C HIS A 407 -23.21 8.26 -3.77
N ALA A 408 -23.61 9.36 -4.42
CA ALA A 408 -23.44 9.55 -5.86
C ALA A 408 -21.98 9.54 -6.30
N GLY A 409 -21.09 10.21 -5.55
CA GLY A 409 -19.66 10.25 -5.85
C GLY A 409 -18.99 8.88 -5.67
N MET A 410 -19.32 8.19 -4.56
CA MET A 410 -18.86 6.83 -4.30
C MET A 410 -19.31 5.85 -5.41
N LEU A 411 -20.59 5.91 -5.80
CA LEU A 411 -21.14 5.05 -6.84
C LEU A 411 -20.48 5.32 -8.20
N ASN A 412 -20.24 6.60 -8.52
CA ASN A 412 -19.55 6.99 -9.74
C ASN A 412 -18.15 6.36 -9.81
N HIS A 413 -17.38 6.45 -8.73
CA HIS A 413 -16.04 5.87 -8.65
C HIS A 413 -16.08 4.33 -8.79
N LEU A 414 -16.97 3.65 -8.07
CA LEU A 414 -17.15 2.19 -8.17
C LEU A 414 -17.42 1.77 -9.63
N HIS A 415 -18.38 2.42 -10.29
CA HIS A 415 -18.74 2.10 -11.67
C HIS A 415 -17.66 2.47 -12.70
N ALA A 416 -16.92 3.55 -12.48
CA ALA A 416 -15.81 3.93 -13.35
C ALA A 416 -14.83 2.78 -13.50
N LYS A 417 -14.29 2.28 -12.39
CA LYS A 417 -13.31 1.19 -12.41
C LYS A 417 -13.92 -0.15 -12.81
N ILE A 418 -15.16 -0.47 -12.40
CA ILE A 418 -15.84 -1.70 -12.84
C ILE A 418 -15.89 -1.76 -14.38
N HIS A 419 -16.33 -0.67 -15.01
CA HIS A 419 -16.43 -0.59 -16.47
C HIS A 419 -15.07 -0.59 -17.14
N ASP A 420 -14.16 0.27 -16.69
CA ASP A 420 -12.90 0.53 -17.39
C ASP A 420 -11.87 -0.61 -17.24
N LEU A 421 -11.99 -1.40 -16.16
CA LEU A 421 -11.18 -2.60 -15.94
C LEU A 421 -11.83 -3.88 -16.48
N GLY A 422 -13.04 -3.81 -17.05
CA GLY A 422 -13.73 -4.97 -17.63
C GLY A 422 -14.14 -6.01 -16.58
N LEU A 423 -14.72 -5.56 -15.46
CA LEU A 423 -15.34 -6.46 -14.49
C LEU A 423 -16.73 -6.85 -15.04
N ASP A 424 -16.74 -7.88 -15.87
CA ASP A 424 -17.97 -8.43 -16.43
C ASP A 424 -18.88 -8.98 -15.34
N VAL A 425 -20.20 -8.89 -15.54
CA VAL A 425 -21.18 -9.46 -14.63
C VAL A 425 -21.03 -10.99 -14.59
N GLY A 426 -20.79 -11.54 -13.41
CA GLY A 426 -20.71 -12.97 -13.15
C GLY A 426 -19.79 -13.32 -11.98
N GLU A 427 -19.88 -14.58 -11.55
CA GLU A 427 -19.14 -15.13 -10.39
C GLU A 427 -17.63 -15.26 -10.63
N GLY A 428 -17.18 -15.13 -11.88
CA GLY A 428 -15.76 -15.21 -12.24
C GLY A 428 -14.92 -14.02 -11.77
N GLN A 429 -15.54 -12.95 -11.26
CA GLN A 429 -14.82 -11.78 -10.75
C GLN A 429 -14.41 -11.97 -9.30
N VAL A 430 -13.10 -11.89 -9.04
CA VAL A 430 -12.52 -11.98 -7.69
C VAL A 430 -11.65 -10.77 -7.42
N VAL A 431 -12.00 -9.99 -6.40
CA VAL A 431 -11.25 -8.81 -5.96
C VAL A 431 -10.66 -9.06 -4.58
N ALA A 432 -9.37 -8.76 -4.40
CA ALA A 432 -8.72 -8.86 -3.11
C ALA A 432 -8.86 -7.55 -2.32
N GLN A 433 -9.35 -7.65 -1.08
CA GLN A 433 -9.37 -6.57 -0.11
C GLN A 433 -8.09 -6.63 0.73
N THR A 434 -7.20 -5.66 0.50
CA THR A 434 -5.86 -5.57 1.07
C THR A 434 -5.61 -4.23 1.78
N ALA A 435 -6.34 -3.18 1.42
CA ALA A 435 -6.17 -1.85 1.97
C ALA A 435 -6.63 -1.80 3.45
N PRO A 436 -6.00 -0.97 4.30
CA PRO A 436 -6.53 -0.66 5.62
C PRO A 436 -7.93 -0.03 5.52
N GLN A 437 -8.81 -0.31 6.47
CA GLN A 437 -10.20 0.19 6.45
C GLN A 437 -10.27 1.71 6.52
N CYS A 438 -9.26 2.35 7.14
CA CYS A 438 -9.12 3.80 7.23
C CYS A 438 -8.64 4.49 5.94
N PHE A 439 -8.52 3.74 4.84
CA PHE A 439 -8.25 4.29 3.52
C PHE A 439 -9.40 4.02 2.56
N ASP A 440 -9.79 5.02 1.77
CA ASP A 440 -10.95 4.99 0.87
C ASP A 440 -10.84 3.94 -0.25
N ILE A 441 -9.61 3.62 -0.68
CA ILE A 441 -9.30 2.45 -1.53
C ILE A 441 -10.00 1.18 -1.04
N SER A 442 -10.10 1.01 0.29
CA SER A 442 -10.67 -0.18 0.89
C SER A 442 -12.14 -0.37 0.51
N LEU A 443 -12.92 0.70 0.35
CA LEU A 443 -14.33 0.58 -0.05
C LEU A 443 -14.48 0.07 -1.48
N TRP A 444 -13.63 0.52 -2.40
CA TRP A 444 -13.64 -0.01 -3.75
C TRP A 444 -13.34 -1.50 -3.77
N GLN A 445 -12.27 -1.91 -3.06
CA GLN A 445 -11.90 -3.33 -2.96
C GLN A 445 -12.99 -4.17 -2.27
N LEU A 446 -13.66 -3.60 -1.27
CA LEU A 446 -14.69 -4.28 -0.49
C LEU A 446 -15.96 -4.53 -1.31
N LEU A 447 -16.42 -3.52 -2.08
CA LEU A 447 -17.77 -3.50 -2.66
C LEU A 447 -17.82 -3.76 -4.16
N SER A 448 -16.73 -3.56 -4.92
CA SER A 448 -16.76 -3.62 -6.39
C SER A 448 -17.22 -4.98 -6.94
N ALA A 449 -16.69 -6.09 -6.41
CA ALA A 449 -17.08 -7.44 -6.83
C ALA A 449 -18.58 -7.71 -6.55
N LEU A 450 -19.11 -7.18 -5.44
CA LEU A 450 -20.50 -7.37 -5.03
C LEU A 450 -21.50 -6.79 -6.03
N LEU A 451 -21.12 -5.75 -6.78
CA LEU A 451 -22.00 -5.10 -7.75
C LEU A 451 -22.10 -5.86 -9.08
N VAL A 452 -21.14 -6.74 -9.36
CA VAL A 452 -21.06 -7.53 -10.59
C VAL A 452 -21.37 -9.00 -10.38
N GLY A 453 -21.73 -9.43 -9.17
CA GLY A 453 -22.00 -10.84 -8.87
C GLY A 453 -20.73 -11.67 -8.59
N GLY A 454 -19.57 -11.02 -8.44
CA GLY A 454 -18.31 -11.64 -8.06
C GLY A 454 -18.18 -11.82 -6.55
N ARG A 455 -16.97 -12.17 -6.11
CA ARG A 455 -16.63 -12.29 -4.68
C ARG A 455 -15.45 -11.43 -4.28
N THR A 456 -15.48 -10.94 -3.04
CA THR A 456 -14.39 -10.21 -2.41
C THR A 456 -13.63 -11.12 -1.45
N VAL A 457 -12.32 -11.22 -1.59
CA VAL A 457 -11.43 -11.99 -0.69
C VAL A 457 -10.77 -11.03 0.27
N LEU A 458 -11.08 -11.14 1.56
CA LEU A 458 -10.48 -10.32 2.61
C LEU A 458 -9.14 -10.95 3.03
N VAL A 459 -8.05 -10.23 2.79
CA VAL A 459 -6.70 -10.74 3.02
C VAL A 459 -6.16 -10.22 4.35
N GLU A 460 -5.87 -11.09 5.31
CA GLU A 460 -5.32 -10.73 6.62
C GLU A 460 -4.03 -9.90 6.51
N GLN A 461 -3.82 -8.97 7.45
CA GLN A 461 -2.64 -8.11 7.46
C GLN A 461 -1.35 -8.92 7.55
N GLU A 462 -1.34 -9.99 8.35
CA GLU A 462 -0.21 -10.90 8.52
C GLU A 462 0.12 -11.66 7.22
N VAL A 463 -0.87 -11.88 6.35
CA VAL A 463 -0.66 -12.48 5.03
C VAL A 463 -0.04 -11.46 4.09
N ILE A 464 -0.54 -10.22 4.07
CA ILE A 464 0.04 -9.12 3.26
C ILE A 464 1.51 -8.90 3.63
N LEU A 465 1.86 -8.98 4.91
CA LEU A 465 3.24 -8.80 5.37
C LEU A 465 4.15 -10.01 5.10
N ASP A 466 3.62 -11.15 4.66
CA ASP A 466 4.38 -12.32 4.19
C ASP A 466 4.13 -12.51 2.68
N VAL A 467 4.96 -11.86 1.85
CA VAL A 467 4.75 -11.78 0.39
C VAL A 467 4.58 -13.15 -0.28
N ARG A 468 5.23 -14.21 0.22
CA ARG A 468 4.99 -15.56 -0.29
C ARG A 468 3.54 -15.99 -0.02
N ARG A 469 3.10 -15.93 1.23
CA ARG A 469 1.71 -16.29 1.60
C ARG A 469 0.70 -15.41 0.87
N PHE A 470 1.03 -14.15 0.65
CA PHE A 470 0.23 -13.23 -0.14
C PHE A 470 0.07 -13.73 -1.58
N VAL A 471 1.17 -13.97 -2.29
CA VAL A 471 1.16 -14.48 -3.68
C VAL A 471 0.47 -15.85 -3.78
N ASP A 472 0.77 -16.77 -2.85
CA ASP A 472 0.10 -18.08 -2.75
C ASP A 472 -1.42 -17.91 -2.60
N GLY A 473 -1.85 -16.95 -1.77
CA GLY A 473 -3.26 -16.61 -1.58
C GLY A 473 -3.91 -16.03 -2.83
N ILE A 474 -3.25 -15.09 -3.52
CA ILE A 474 -3.72 -14.53 -4.80
C ILE A 474 -3.96 -15.64 -5.83
N ALA A 475 -3.03 -16.60 -5.92
CA ALA A 475 -3.14 -17.75 -6.82
C ALA A 475 -4.29 -18.68 -6.41
N ARG A 476 -4.30 -19.14 -5.14
CA ARG A 476 -5.30 -20.07 -4.59
C ARG A 476 -6.72 -19.53 -4.73
N ASP A 477 -6.91 -18.25 -4.39
CA ASP A 477 -8.23 -17.63 -4.37
C ASP A 477 -8.67 -17.15 -5.76
N ARG A 478 -7.80 -17.32 -6.77
CA ARG A 478 -7.98 -16.97 -8.18
C ARG A 478 -8.33 -15.49 -8.38
N VAL A 479 -7.59 -14.62 -7.69
CA VAL A 479 -7.83 -13.17 -7.74
C VAL A 479 -7.68 -12.66 -9.17
N THR A 480 -8.68 -11.93 -9.64
CA THR A 480 -8.73 -11.38 -11.01
C THR A 480 -8.26 -9.94 -11.11
N VAL A 481 -8.52 -9.16 -10.06
CA VAL A 481 -8.11 -7.77 -9.96
C VAL A 481 -7.51 -7.54 -8.58
N LEU A 482 -6.28 -7.03 -8.57
CA LEU A 482 -5.57 -6.65 -7.36
C LEU A 482 -5.35 -5.14 -7.38
N GLN A 483 -5.56 -4.47 -6.25
CA GLN A 483 -5.16 -3.08 -6.08
C GLN A 483 -4.21 -2.95 -4.90
N VAL A 484 -3.05 -2.34 -5.12
CA VAL A 484 -1.99 -2.14 -4.11
C VAL A 484 -1.32 -0.78 -4.31
N VAL A 485 -0.37 -0.41 -3.46
CA VAL A 485 0.48 0.77 -3.67
C VAL A 485 1.75 0.38 -4.43
N PRO A 486 2.37 1.28 -5.24
CA PRO A 486 3.61 0.99 -5.97
C PRO A 486 4.73 0.40 -5.10
N SER A 487 4.94 0.93 -3.90
CA SER A 487 5.97 0.43 -2.97
C SER A 487 5.75 -1.03 -2.53
N TYR A 488 4.50 -1.46 -2.35
CA TYR A 488 4.19 -2.85 -2.03
C TYR A 488 4.30 -3.75 -3.27
N LEU A 489 3.89 -3.25 -4.45
CA LEU A 489 4.10 -3.96 -5.72
C LEU A 489 5.58 -4.27 -5.96
N GLU A 490 6.47 -3.35 -5.62
CA GLU A 490 7.92 -3.56 -5.71
C GLU A 490 8.42 -4.73 -4.82
N ALA A 491 7.87 -4.87 -3.61
CA ALA A 491 8.19 -6.00 -2.74
C ALA A 491 7.68 -7.33 -3.31
N VAL A 492 6.46 -7.33 -3.86
CA VAL A 492 5.88 -8.49 -4.56
C VAL A 492 6.73 -8.87 -5.78
N LEU A 493 7.12 -7.90 -6.61
CA LEU A 493 7.96 -8.14 -7.78
C LEU A 493 9.33 -8.69 -7.42
N THR A 494 9.97 -8.15 -6.38
CA THR A 494 11.26 -8.64 -5.89
C THR A 494 11.17 -10.12 -5.46
N TYR A 495 10.04 -10.54 -4.91
CA TYR A 495 9.77 -11.94 -4.60
C TYR A 495 9.55 -12.79 -5.86
N LEU A 496 8.69 -12.34 -6.78
CA LEU A 496 8.36 -13.04 -8.03
C LEU A 496 9.57 -13.22 -8.96
N GLU A 497 10.48 -12.25 -9.00
CA GLU A 497 11.75 -12.35 -9.77
C GLU A 497 12.65 -13.48 -9.25
N ARG A 498 12.58 -13.78 -7.94
CA ARG A 498 13.34 -14.88 -7.32
C ARG A 498 12.58 -16.21 -7.31
N HIS A 499 11.25 -16.15 -7.29
CA HIS A 499 10.35 -17.29 -7.24
C HIS A 499 9.25 -17.14 -8.29
N PRO A 500 9.55 -17.40 -9.58
CA PRO A 500 8.57 -17.27 -10.64
C PRO A 500 7.36 -18.17 -10.37
N CYS A 501 6.15 -17.61 -10.44
CA CYS A 501 4.91 -18.35 -10.35
C CYS A 501 3.89 -17.78 -11.35
N GLU A 502 3.01 -18.64 -11.86
CA GLU A 502 1.92 -18.20 -12.73
C GLU A 502 0.70 -17.76 -11.90
N LEU A 503 0.10 -16.64 -12.29
CA LEU A 503 -1.16 -16.13 -11.72
C LEU A 503 -2.22 -16.06 -12.82
N PRO A 504 -2.71 -17.22 -13.32
CA PRO A 504 -3.49 -17.27 -14.57
C PRO A 504 -4.84 -16.56 -14.49
N ALA A 505 -5.39 -16.37 -13.28
CA ALA A 505 -6.64 -15.63 -13.08
C ALA A 505 -6.43 -14.12 -13.04
N LEU A 506 -5.22 -13.63 -12.72
CA LEU A 506 -4.94 -12.22 -12.51
C LEU A 506 -4.89 -11.49 -13.85
N ARG A 507 -5.84 -10.59 -14.10
CA ARG A 507 -5.97 -9.85 -15.36
C ARG A 507 -5.36 -8.45 -15.27
N CYS A 508 -5.43 -7.87 -14.07
CA CYS A 508 -5.06 -6.48 -13.85
C CYS A 508 -4.55 -6.25 -12.43
N VAL A 509 -3.47 -5.47 -12.32
CA VAL A 509 -3.01 -4.87 -11.05
C VAL A 509 -3.15 -3.36 -11.13
N SER A 510 -3.97 -2.78 -10.27
CA SER A 510 -4.11 -1.34 -10.11
C SER A 510 -3.17 -0.85 -9.00
N VAL A 511 -2.41 0.20 -9.30
CA VAL A 511 -1.58 0.91 -8.34
C VAL A 511 -2.09 2.33 -8.16
N THR A 512 -2.24 2.77 -6.92
CA THR A 512 -2.66 4.14 -6.57
C THR A 512 -2.00 4.56 -5.26
N GLY A 513 -2.24 5.81 -4.84
CA GLY A 513 -1.72 6.37 -3.58
C GLY A 513 -0.24 6.82 -3.63
N GLU A 514 0.54 6.42 -4.64
CA GLU A 514 1.91 6.90 -4.87
C GLU A 514 2.18 7.08 -6.38
N ALA A 515 3.21 7.85 -6.72
CA ALA A 515 3.61 8.00 -8.12
C ALA A 515 4.23 6.70 -8.65
N LEU A 516 3.73 6.19 -9.79
CA LEU A 516 4.29 5.04 -10.46
C LEU A 516 5.56 5.41 -11.24
N LYS A 517 6.64 4.67 -10.98
CA LYS A 517 7.95 4.85 -11.63
C LYS A 517 8.06 4.00 -12.90
N LYS A 518 8.71 4.50 -13.94
CA LYS A 518 8.96 3.77 -15.20
C LYS A 518 9.73 2.48 -14.94
N GLU A 519 10.73 2.50 -14.07
CA GLU A 519 11.54 1.33 -13.75
C GLU A 519 10.70 0.20 -13.14
N LEU A 520 9.70 0.54 -12.32
CA LEU A 520 8.76 -0.44 -11.76
C LEU A 520 7.87 -1.05 -12.85
N THR A 521 7.42 -0.25 -13.83
CA THR A 521 6.65 -0.77 -14.97
C THR A 521 7.46 -1.72 -15.85
N GLN A 522 8.76 -1.45 -16.05
CA GLN A 522 9.67 -2.32 -16.80
C GLN A 522 9.82 -3.67 -16.13
N ARG A 523 10.07 -3.68 -14.81
CA ARG A 523 10.15 -4.92 -14.02
C ARG A 523 8.82 -5.67 -14.03
N TRP A 524 7.69 -4.97 -13.91
CA TRP A 524 6.37 -5.58 -13.96
C TRP A 524 6.12 -6.34 -15.27
N PHE A 525 6.30 -5.69 -16.43
CA PHE A 525 6.05 -6.35 -17.71
C PHE A 525 7.10 -7.40 -18.08
N ALA A 526 8.30 -7.34 -17.48
CA ALA A 526 9.28 -8.43 -17.58
C ALA A 526 8.84 -9.68 -16.81
N ALA A 527 8.27 -9.50 -15.60
CA ALA A 527 7.82 -10.61 -14.76
C ALA A 527 6.43 -11.15 -15.14
N MET A 528 5.50 -10.26 -15.52
CA MET A 528 4.07 -10.55 -15.73
C MET A 528 3.55 -9.93 -17.05
N PRO A 529 4.06 -10.34 -18.22
CA PRO A 529 3.76 -9.69 -19.51
C PRO A 529 2.28 -9.76 -19.93
N GLY A 530 1.52 -10.74 -19.44
CA GLY A 530 0.09 -10.90 -19.74
C GLY A 530 -0.85 -10.12 -18.83
N VAL A 531 -0.34 -9.45 -17.80
CA VAL A 531 -1.18 -8.80 -16.76
C VAL A 531 -1.08 -7.29 -16.89
N LYS A 532 -2.22 -6.63 -17.11
CA LYS A 532 -2.29 -5.17 -17.24
C LYS A 532 -1.89 -4.49 -15.94
N LEU A 533 -1.20 -3.36 -16.06
CA LEU A 533 -0.86 -2.49 -14.92
C LEU A 533 -1.64 -1.20 -15.03
N VAL A 534 -2.35 -0.80 -13.97
CA VAL A 534 -3.20 0.39 -14.00
C VAL A 534 -2.64 1.45 -13.08
N ASN A 535 -2.19 2.57 -13.64
CA ASN A 535 -1.74 3.73 -12.87
C ASN A 535 -2.96 4.60 -12.53
N ALA A 536 -3.43 4.53 -11.29
CA ALA A 536 -4.59 5.27 -10.84
C ALA A 536 -4.20 6.41 -9.89
N TYR A 537 -5.00 7.48 -9.92
CA TYR A 537 -4.78 8.66 -9.10
C TYR A 537 -6.09 9.23 -8.60
N GLY A 538 -6.09 9.58 -7.32
CA GLY A 538 -7.26 10.03 -6.60
C GLY A 538 -6.91 10.77 -5.31
N LEU A 539 -7.93 11.41 -4.76
CA LEU A 539 -7.89 12.02 -3.43
C LEU A 539 -9.19 11.68 -2.70
N THR A 540 -9.10 11.60 -1.38
CA THR A 540 -10.26 11.34 -0.53
C THR A 540 -11.36 12.37 -0.67
N GLU A 541 -11.01 13.63 -0.89
CA GLU A 541 -11.99 14.70 -1.11
C GLU A 541 -12.73 14.59 -2.45
N THR A 542 -12.31 13.67 -3.33
CA THR A 542 -12.89 13.42 -4.65
C THR A 542 -13.37 11.97 -4.83
N CYS A 543 -13.75 11.30 -3.73
CA CYS A 543 -14.23 9.92 -3.74
C CYS A 543 -13.26 8.91 -4.41
N ASP A 544 -12.03 8.83 -3.90
CA ASP A 544 -10.96 7.93 -4.37
C ASP A 544 -10.43 8.29 -5.78
N ASP A 545 -10.17 7.32 -6.66
CA ASP A 545 -9.55 7.55 -7.98
C ASP A 545 -10.43 8.39 -8.91
N THR A 546 -9.85 9.47 -9.44
CA THR A 546 -10.41 10.39 -10.44
C THR A 546 -9.81 10.18 -11.83
N HIS A 547 -8.68 9.49 -11.91
CA HIS A 547 -7.98 9.15 -13.15
C HIS A 547 -7.46 7.72 -13.07
N HIS A 548 -7.38 7.06 -14.22
CA HIS A 548 -6.54 5.88 -14.36
C HIS A 548 -6.06 5.67 -15.79
N GLU A 549 -4.82 5.20 -15.92
CA GLU A 549 -4.23 4.75 -17.18
C GLU A 549 -4.07 3.23 -17.15
N VAL A 550 -4.67 2.53 -18.11
CA VAL A 550 -4.48 1.09 -18.27
C VAL A 550 -3.30 0.83 -19.20
N LEU A 551 -2.21 0.31 -18.63
CA LEU A 551 -0.97 0.01 -19.35
C LEU A 551 -0.94 -1.48 -19.71
N ASP A 552 -0.64 -1.75 -20.98
CA ASP A 552 -0.33 -3.08 -21.53
C ASP A 552 1.16 -3.25 -21.88
N ARG A 553 1.93 -2.16 -21.77
CA ARG A 553 3.38 -2.12 -22.02
C ARG A 553 4.02 -0.97 -21.24
N VAL A 554 5.34 -0.98 -21.21
CA VAL A 554 6.15 0.11 -20.64
C VAL A 554 5.87 1.40 -21.41
N PRO A 555 5.55 2.51 -20.74
CA PRO A 555 5.39 3.80 -21.41
C PRO A 555 6.74 4.33 -21.90
N ASP A 556 6.74 4.98 -23.07
CA ASP A 556 7.96 5.54 -23.68
C ASP A 556 8.52 6.72 -22.86
N ARG A 557 7.67 7.39 -22.07
CA ARG A 557 8.02 8.56 -21.24
C ARG A 557 8.64 8.19 -19.90
N GLU A 558 9.50 9.07 -19.39
CA GLU A 558 10.13 8.93 -18.06
C GLU A 558 9.13 9.01 -16.90
N ARG A 559 8.17 9.94 -16.99
CA ARG A 559 7.05 10.01 -16.04
C ARG A 559 5.86 9.24 -16.60
N VAL A 560 5.33 8.32 -15.79
CA VAL A 560 4.14 7.56 -16.17
C VAL A 560 2.91 8.47 -16.05
N PRO A 561 2.16 8.72 -17.14
CA PRO A 561 0.98 9.58 -17.09
C PRO A 561 -0.16 8.94 -16.28
N LEU A 562 -1.07 9.78 -15.77
CA LEU A 562 -2.22 9.36 -14.98
C LEU A 562 -3.43 8.92 -15.82
N GLY A 563 -3.33 9.05 -17.15
CA GLY A 563 -4.41 8.72 -18.08
C GLY A 563 -5.50 9.79 -18.15
N PRO A 564 -6.63 9.51 -18.82
CA PRO A 564 -7.78 10.39 -18.86
C PRO A 564 -8.56 10.38 -17.52
N PRO A 565 -9.37 11.42 -17.24
CA PRO A 565 -10.27 11.41 -16.11
C PRO A 565 -11.34 10.31 -16.25
N VAL A 566 -11.75 9.74 -15.12
CA VAL A 566 -12.84 8.76 -15.08
C VAL A 566 -14.19 9.39 -15.37
N GLY A 567 -15.20 8.56 -15.67
CA GLY A 567 -16.52 9.04 -16.07
C GLY A 567 -17.13 10.06 -15.09
N ASN A 568 -17.79 11.09 -15.63
CA ASN A 568 -18.44 12.18 -14.90
C ASN A 568 -17.52 13.06 -14.01
N VAL A 569 -16.20 12.99 -14.18
CA VAL A 569 -15.24 13.85 -13.48
C VAL A 569 -14.74 14.94 -14.41
N HIS A 570 -14.71 16.17 -13.89
CA HIS A 570 -14.13 17.32 -14.57
C HIS A 570 -12.82 17.69 -13.89
N VAL A 571 -11.82 18.05 -14.69
CA VAL A 571 -10.47 18.33 -14.22
C VAL A 571 -9.96 19.56 -14.93
N TYR A 572 -9.44 20.51 -14.16
CA TYR A 572 -8.81 21.71 -14.70
C TYR A 572 -7.38 21.79 -14.16
N VAL A 573 -6.46 22.27 -14.98
CA VAL A 573 -5.12 22.67 -14.54
C VAL A 573 -5.12 24.18 -14.56
N VAL A 574 -4.95 24.80 -13.39
CA VAL A 574 -5.24 26.24 -13.19
C VAL A 574 -4.07 27.00 -12.55
N ASP A 575 -4.10 28.31 -12.71
CA ASP A 575 -3.20 29.25 -12.05
C ASP A 575 -3.66 29.62 -10.62
N GLU A 576 -2.97 30.56 -9.97
CA GLU A 576 -3.37 31.07 -8.65
C GLU A 576 -4.74 31.76 -8.59
N HIS A 577 -5.30 32.13 -9.74
CA HIS A 577 -6.61 32.76 -9.89
C HIS A 577 -7.71 31.77 -10.29
N LEU A 578 -7.41 30.46 -10.29
CA LEU A 578 -8.31 29.39 -10.72
C LEU A 578 -8.72 29.48 -12.20
N SER A 579 -7.92 30.17 -13.03
CA SER A 579 -8.12 30.20 -14.47
C SER A 579 -7.34 29.06 -15.12
N PRO A 580 -7.93 28.30 -16.07
CA PRO A 580 -7.20 27.28 -16.81
C PRO A 580 -5.94 27.84 -17.46
N VAL A 581 -4.81 27.16 -17.26
CA VAL A 581 -3.53 27.53 -17.89
C VAL A 581 -3.50 27.05 -19.34
N PRO A 582 -2.61 27.59 -20.20
CA PRO A 582 -2.40 27.02 -21.53
C PRO A 582 -2.23 25.50 -21.45
N LEU A 583 -2.75 24.75 -22.43
CA LEU A 583 -2.45 23.30 -22.52
C LEU A 583 -0.97 23.09 -22.29
N GLY A 584 -0.56 22.04 -21.57
CA GLY A 584 0.85 21.70 -21.26
C GLY A 584 1.67 22.64 -20.39
N ALA A 585 1.14 23.80 -20.01
CA ALA A 585 1.71 24.58 -18.93
C ALA A 585 1.48 23.87 -17.57
N PRO A 586 2.41 23.99 -16.62
CA PRO A 586 2.21 23.48 -15.27
C PRO A 586 1.24 24.36 -14.48
N GLY A 587 0.33 23.75 -13.73
CA GLY A 587 -0.61 24.44 -12.83
C GLY A 587 -1.11 23.56 -11.70
N GLU A 588 -1.95 24.10 -10.82
CA GLU A 588 -2.65 23.33 -9.79
C GLU A 588 -3.74 22.48 -10.44
N ILE A 589 -3.83 21.19 -10.09
CA ILE A 589 -4.89 20.30 -10.54
C ILE A 589 -6.10 20.53 -9.63
N VAL A 590 -7.25 20.84 -10.21
CA VAL A 590 -8.52 21.02 -9.50
C VAL A 590 -9.60 20.15 -10.11
N PHE A 591 -10.55 19.71 -9.28
CA PHE A 591 -11.57 18.73 -9.66
C PHE A 591 -12.95 19.29 -9.52
N SER A 592 -13.86 18.93 -10.42
CA SER A 592 -15.28 19.25 -10.33
C SER A 592 -16.14 18.06 -10.74
N GLY A 593 -17.43 18.12 -10.40
CA GLY A 593 -18.42 17.12 -10.74
C GLY A 593 -18.83 16.24 -9.55
N VAL A 594 -19.43 15.10 -9.87
CA VAL A 594 -20.12 14.23 -8.90
C VAL A 594 -19.19 13.62 -7.85
N CYS A 595 -17.89 13.50 -8.15
CA CYS A 595 -16.92 12.92 -7.24
C CYS A 595 -16.50 13.88 -6.12
N VAL A 596 -16.73 15.19 -6.26
CA VAL A 596 -16.29 16.18 -5.27
C VAL A 596 -17.16 16.12 -4.02
N GLY A 597 -16.53 15.79 -2.90
CA GLY A 597 -17.15 15.70 -1.59
C GLY A 597 -17.81 17.00 -1.13
N ARG A 598 -18.59 16.91 -0.06
CA ARG A 598 -19.36 18.04 0.49
C ARG A 598 -18.46 19.06 1.22
N GLY A 599 -17.34 18.60 1.76
CA GLY A 599 -16.43 19.42 2.55
C GLY A 599 -15.72 18.62 3.63
N TYR A 600 -15.19 19.31 4.63
CA TYR A 600 -14.60 18.71 5.82
C TYR A 600 -15.58 18.78 7.01
N VAL A 601 -15.74 17.65 7.72
CA VAL A 601 -16.66 17.55 8.86
C VAL A 601 -16.23 18.52 9.96
N ASN A 602 -17.20 19.33 10.41
CA ASN A 602 -17.04 20.34 11.46
C ASN A 602 -15.83 21.30 11.24
N ASP A 603 -15.47 21.59 9.98
CA ASP A 603 -14.40 22.52 9.61
C ASP A 603 -14.82 23.44 8.44
N PRO A 604 -15.69 24.43 8.70
CA PRO A 604 -16.22 25.31 7.65
C PRO A 604 -15.14 26.21 7.05
N ASP A 605 -14.11 26.58 7.81
CA ASP A 605 -13.02 27.44 7.34
C ASP A 605 -12.14 26.74 6.32
N ARG A 606 -11.71 25.50 6.59
CA ARG A 606 -10.95 24.72 5.62
C ARG A 606 -11.82 24.34 4.43
N THR A 607 -13.10 24.05 4.66
CA THR A 607 -14.06 23.76 3.59
C THR A 607 -14.15 24.91 2.61
N ARG A 608 -14.38 26.15 3.07
CA ARG A 608 -14.47 27.33 2.19
C ARG A 608 -13.19 27.63 1.39
N ARG A 609 -12.01 27.21 1.89
CA ARG A 609 -10.74 27.42 1.19
C ARG A 609 -10.47 26.37 0.12
N ALA A 610 -10.94 25.13 0.32
CA ALA A 610 -10.62 24.00 -0.53
C ALA A 610 -11.78 23.60 -1.47
N PHE A 611 -13.02 23.80 -1.05
CA PHE A 611 -14.24 23.48 -1.81
C PHE A 611 -14.91 24.79 -2.21
N LEU A 612 -14.89 25.08 -3.50
CA LEU A 612 -15.33 26.33 -4.10
C LEU A 612 -16.49 26.06 -5.06
N PRO A 613 -17.28 27.08 -5.42
CA PRO A 613 -18.17 26.99 -6.58
C PRO A 613 -17.34 26.79 -7.85
N ASP A 614 -17.78 25.90 -8.75
CA ASP A 614 -17.16 25.76 -10.07
C ASP A 614 -17.54 26.96 -10.96
N PRO A 615 -16.58 27.80 -11.41
CA PRO A 615 -16.85 28.96 -12.25
C PRO A 615 -17.32 28.59 -13.66
N HIS A 616 -17.08 27.35 -14.11
CA HIS A 616 -17.44 26.86 -15.45
C HIS A 616 -18.72 26.04 -15.45
N ARG A 617 -19.21 25.59 -14.29
CA ARG A 617 -20.39 24.71 -14.16
C ARG A 617 -21.27 25.14 -12.98
N GLY A 618 -22.39 25.78 -13.30
CA GLY A 618 -23.38 26.20 -12.30
C GLY A 618 -23.88 25.03 -11.45
N GLY A 619 -23.85 25.19 -10.12
CA GLY A 619 -24.32 24.18 -9.16
C GLY A 619 -23.31 23.09 -8.81
N SER A 620 -22.16 23.01 -9.49
CA SER A 620 -21.09 22.07 -9.18
C SER A 620 -20.09 22.64 -8.16
N ARG A 621 -19.43 21.74 -7.43
CA ARG A 621 -18.33 22.07 -6.51
C ARG A 621 -16.99 21.81 -7.19
N LEU A 622 -16.06 22.74 -7.01
CA LEU A 622 -14.66 22.65 -7.38
C LEU A 622 -13.83 22.33 -6.13
N TYR A 623 -12.91 21.38 -6.22
CA TYR A 623 -11.97 21.03 -5.16
C TYR A 623 -10.53 21.36 -5.54
N ARG A 624 -9.85 22.12 -4.69
CA ARG A 624 -8.42 22.44 -4.78
C ARG A 624 -7.56 21.35 -4.18
N SER A 625 -6.81 20.63 -5.00
CA SER A 625 -6.05 19.47 -4.56
C SER A 625 -4.71 19.80 -3.92
N GLY A 626 -4.11 20.96 -4.27
CA GLY A 626 -2.70 21.30 -3.99
C GLY A 626 -1.67 20.45 -4.76
N ASP A 627 -2.12 19.51 -5.60
CA ASP A 627 -1.27 18.77 -6.54
C ASP A 627 -1.03 19.62 -7.79
N HIS A 628 0.18 19.52 -8.35
CA HIS A 628 0.56 20.18 -9.60
C HIS A 628 0.71 19.18 -10.74
N GLY A 629 0.27 19.59 -11.92
CA GLY A 629 0.34 18.78 -13.12
C GLY A 629 0.27 19.62 -14.39
N ARG A 630 0.25 18.94 -15.53
CA ARG A 630 0.01 19.54 -16.84
C ARG A 630 -0.69 18.57 -17.78
N TRP A 631 -1.45 19.12 -18.72
CA TRP A 631 -2.03 18.34 -19.81
C TRP A 631 -0.98 17.99 -20.87
N LEU A 632 -0.88 16.71 -21.20
CA LEU A 632 -0.08 16.25 -22.31
C LEU A 632 -0.88 16.37 -23.63
N PRO A 633 -0.22 16.43 -24.80
CA PRO A 633 -0.91 16.52 -26.10
C PRO A 633 -1.91 15.39 -26.36
N GLU A 634 -1.71 14.22 -25.75
CA GLU A 634 -2.61 13.08 -25.81
C GLU A 634 -3.91 13.25 -25.00
N GLY A 635 -4.09 14.38 -24.30
CA GLY A 635 -5.21 14.59 -23.38
C GLY A 635 -5.06 13.80 -22.06
N LYS A 636 -3.83 13.41 -21.72
CA LYS A 636 -3.50 12.71 -20.47
C LYS A 636 -2.89 13.67 -19.46
N LEU A 637 -3.14 13.46 -18.18
CA LEU A 637 -2.56 14.29 -17.13
C LEU A 637 -1.17 13.76 -16.71
N GLU A 638 -0.17 14.63 -16.67
CA GLU A 638 1.14 14.34 -16.08
C GLU A 638 1.23 14.98 -14.70
N PHE A 639 1.52 14.16 -13.67
CA PHE A 639 1.70 14.62 -12.31
C PHE A 639 3.12 15.11 -12.06
N LEU A 640 3.26 16.36 -11.60
CA LEU A 640 4.54 17.03 -11.37
C LEU A 640 4.93 17.05 -9.88
N GLY A 641 4.02 16.73 -8.97
CA GLY A 641 4.26 16.70 -7.53
C GLY A 641 3.33 17.64 -6.77
N ARG A 642 3.70 17.95 -5.52
CA ARG A 642 3.00 18.92 -4.67
C ARG A 642 3.88 20.15 -4.45
N ARG A 643 3.26 21.33 -4.40
CA ARG A 643 3.95 22.57 -3.99
C ARG A 643 3.87 22.84 -2.48
N ASP A 644 2.94 22.19 -1.78
CA ASP A 644 2.77 22.34 -0.32
C ASP A 644 3.63 21.34 0.49
N THR A 645 3.44 21.32 1.81
CA THR A 645 4.20 20.46 2.74
C THR A 645 3.67 19.03 2.83
N GLN A 646 2.59 18.68 2.11
CA GLN A 646 2.04 17.33 2.18
C GLN A 646 2.90 16.34 1.39
N VAL A 647 2.98 15.12 1.91
CA VAL A 647 3.78 14.06 1.31
C VAL A 647 2.93 12.78 1.23
N LYS A 648 3.12 12.01 0.15
CA LYS A 648 2.55 10.67 -0.01
C LYS A 648 3.63 9.64 0.30
N ILE A 649 3.43 8.82 1.33
CA ILE A 649 4.38 7.80 1.79
C ILE A 649 3.60 6.53 2.13
N ARG A 650 3.94 5.40 1.49
CA ARG A 650 3.28 4.09 1.63
C ARG A 650 1.77 4.16 1.36
N GLY A 651 1.38 4.99 0.39
CA GLY A 651 -0.02 5.30 0.07
C GLY A 651 -0.72 6.27 1.03
N PHE A 652 -0.15 6.57 2.20
CA PHE A 652 -0.73 7.53 3.13
C PHE A 652 -0.42 8.95 2.70
N ARG A 653 -1.47 9.78 2.66
CA ARG A 653 -1.33 11.23 2.60
C ARG A 653 -1.04 11.75 3.99
N ILE A 654 0.15 12.31 4.16
CA ILE A 654 0.68 12.77 5.45
C ILE A 654 0.98 14.27 5.38
N GLU A 655 0.44 15.00 6.34
CA GLU A 655 0.73 16.39 6.63
C GLU A 655 1.87 16.44 7.64
N THR A 656 3.06 16.88 7.23
CA THR A 656 4.21 16.93 8.15
C THR A 656 3.95 17.85 9.35
N GLY A 657 3.09 18.87 9.17
CA GLY A 657 2.66 19.78 10.23
C GLY A 657 1.95 19.10 11.41
N GLU A 658 1.27 17.97 11.19
CA GLU A 658 0.64 17.20 12.28
C GLU A 658 1.69 16.57 13.19
N ILE A 659 2.73 16.02 12.59
CA ILE A 659 3.85 15.43 13.31
C ILE A 659 4.67 16.52 14.01
N GLU A 660 4.90 17.65 13.33
CA GLU A 660 5.59 18.83 13.88
C GLU A 660 4.88 19.34 15.14
N ASN A 661 3.56 19.48 15.10
CA ASN A 661 2.78 19.94 16.24
C ASN A 661 2.79 18.96 17.41
N THR A 662 2.76 17.65 17.16
CA THR A 662 2.90 16.66 18.21
C THR A 662 4.30 16.69 18.83
N LEU A 663 5.37 16.82 18.02
CA LEU A 663 6.74 16.98 18.49
C LEU A 663 6.89 18.20 19.40
N LEU A 664 6.27 19.33 19.06
CA LEU A 664 6.30 20.55 19.87
C LEU A 664 5.61 20.40 21.24
N ARG A 665 4.76 19.39 21.43
CA ARG A 665 4.13 19.08 22.73
C ARG A 665 5.01 18.22 23.63
N VAL A 666 6.11 17.66 23.11
CA VAL A 666 7.04 16.85 23.91
C VAL A 666 7.89 17.77 24.80
N PRO A 667 7.89 17.60 26.13
CA PRO A 667 8.72 18.40 27.02
C PRO A 667 10.20 18.36 26.64
N GLY A 668 10.81 19.51 26.41
CA GLY A 668 12.21 19.63 26.00
C GLY A 668 12.42 19.91 24.51
N VAL A 669 11.40 19.75 23.66
CA VAL A 669 11.43 20.20 22.26
C VAL A 669 11.01 21.67 22.18
N ARG A 670 11.82 22.50 21.51
CA ARG A 670 11.57 23.94 21.30
C ARG A 670 11.05 24.21 19.90
N ASP A 671 11.78 23.73 18.88
CA ASP A 671 11.38 23.81 17.48
C ASP A 671 11.38 22.41 16.87
N ALA A 672 10.46 22.15 15.94
CA ALA A 672 10.38 20.89 15.20
C ALA A 672 10.04 21.15 13.73
N ALA A 673 10.68 20.40 12.83
CA ALA A 673 10.36 20.37 11.41
C ALA A 673 10.44 18.94 10.88
N VAL A 674 9.46 18.52 10.09
CA VAL A 674 9.43 17.20 9.49
C VAL A 674 9.44 17.35 7.97
N VAL A 675 10.29 16.56 7.32
CA VAL A 675 10.44 16.55 5.87
C VAL A 675 10.37 15.12 5.35
N ALA A 676 9.89 14.96 4.12
CA ALA A 676 10.10 13.73 3.39
C ALA A 676 11.44 13.79 2.66
N ALA A 677 12.31 12.84 2.95
CA ALA A 677 13.58 12.67 2.25
C ALA A 677 13.51 11.45 1.33
N GLU A 678 14.15 11.55 0.17
CA GLU A 678 14.32 10.46 -0.78
C GLU A 678 15.64 9.75 -0.51
N ARG A 679 15.61 8.42 -0.51
CA ARG A 679 16.78 7.57 -0.29
C ARG A 679 17.56 7.29 -1.59
N PRO A 680 18.76 6.70 -1.51
CA PRO A 680 19.46 6.18 -2.69
C PRO A 680 18.62 5.20 -3.53
N ASP A 681 17.76 4.41 -2.90
CA ASP A 681 16.80 3.50 -3.59
C ASP A 681 15.53 4.21 -4.10
N ARG A 682 15.50 5.55 -4.05
CA ARG A 682 14.39 6.42 -4.43
C ARG A 682 13.09 6.21 -3.62
N SER A 683 13.13 5.49 -2.49
CA SER A 683 11.99 5.41 -1.57
C SER A 683 11.91 6.67 -0.70
N LYS A 684 10.69 7.06 -0.30
CA LYS A 684 10.47 8.22 0.58
C LYS A 684 10.31 7.81 2.03
N ARG A 685 10.89 8.60 2.94
CA ARG A 685 10.74 8.44 4.40
C ARG A 685 10.48 9.77 5.08
N LEU A 686 9.87 9.73 6.27
CA LEU A 686 9.77 10.88 7.16
C LEU A 686 11.04 11.02 8.00
N VAL A 687 11.58 12.23 8.04
CA VAL A 687 12.73 12.64 8.86
C VAL A 687 12.33 13.84 9.71
N ALA A 688 12.50 13.74 11.03
CA ALA A 688 12.25 14.83 11.97
C ALA A 688 13.54 15.54 12.37
N PHE A 689 13.48 16.86 12.42
CA PHE A 689 14.53 17.72 12.94
C PHE A 689 13.98 18.47 14.16
N CYS A 690 14.66 18.33 15.30
CA CYS A 690 14.26 18.93 16.57
C CYS A 690 15.35 19.85 17.12
N SER A 691 14.96 20.88 17.85
CA SER A 691 15.86 21.74 18.65
C SER A 691 15.37 21.83 20.10
N GLY A 692 16.25 22.16 21.04
CA GLY A 692 15.89 22.34 22.44
C GLY A 692 17.11 22.44 23.36
N PRO A 693 16.92 22.65 24.67
CA PRO A 693 18.00 22.86 25.64
C PRO A 693 18.91 21.65 25.85
N GLY A 694 18.48 20.44 25.49
CA GLY A 694 19.31 19.23 25.51
C GLY A 694 18.70 18.16 24.61
N ALA A 695 19.55 17.38 23.94
CA ALA A 695 19.10 16.33 23.03
C ALA A 695 18.33 15.24 23.80
N LEU A 696 17.10 14.99 23.38
CA LEU A 696 16.31 13.86 23.85
C LEU A 696 16.72 12.57 23.13
N ARG A 697 16.47 11.43 23.77
CA ARG A 697 16.68 10.12 23.15
C ARG A 697 15.66 9.90 22.03
N VAL A 698 16.09 9.25 20.96
CA VAL A 698 15.23 8.99 19.79
C VAL A 698 14.04 8.11 20.17
N GLU A 699 14.26 7.14 21.05
CA GLU A 699 13.24 6.23 21.57
C GLU A 699 12.18 7.01 22.34
N GLU A 700 12.58 7.97 23.17
CA GLU A 700 11.65 8.82 23.93
C GLU A 700 10.76 9.66 22.99
N LEU A 701 11.34 10.25 21.93
CA LEU A 701 10.56 10.99 20.93
C LEU A 701 9.59 10.08 20.18
N ARG A 702 10.04 8.89 19.78
CA ARG A 702 9.24 7.90 19.06
C ARG A 702 8.05 7.42 19.88
N ASP A 703 8.29 7.07 21.15
CA ASP A 703 7.26 6.60 22.08
C ASP A 703 6.20 7.69 22.30
N ARG A 704 6.62 8.94 22.55
CA ARG A 704 5.70 10.08 22.72
C ARG A 704 4.84 10.38 21.49
N LEU A 705 5.41 10.25 20.29
CA LEU A 705 4.63 10.38 19.07
C LEU A 705 3.62 9.24 18.91
N GLY A 706 4.01 8.01 19.26
CA GLY A 706 3.15 6.83 19.19
C GLY A 706 1.94 6.86 20.14
N GLU A 707 1.98 7.67 21.21
CA GLU A 707 0.85 7.88 22.12
C GLU A 707 -0.35 8.56 21.43
N SER A 708 -0.11 9.36 20.38
CA SER A 708 -1.14 10.22 19.76
C SER A 708 -1.25 10.10 18.23
N LEU A 709 -0.21 9.61 17.56
CA LEU A 709 -0.16 9.45 16.11
C LEU A 709 -0.20 7.98 15.70
N PRO A 710 -0.84 7.64 14.57
CA PRO A 710 -0.69 6.34 13.93
C PRO A 710 0.78 6.03 13.56
N GLU A 711 1.16 4.75 13.57
CA GLU A 711 2.54 4.29 13.29
C GLU A 711 3.11 4.83 11.98
N TYR A 712 2.31 4.90 10.91
CA TYR A 712 2.77 5.38 9.60
C TYR A 712 3.15 6.88 9.58
N MET A 713 2.71 7.66 10.57
CA MET A 713 3.08 9.07 10.73
C MET A 713 4.34 9.27 11.58
N VAL A 714 4.78 8.26 12.32
CA VAL A 714 5.96 8.38 13.18
C VAL A 714 7.22 8.43 12.32
N PRO A 715 8.07 9.48 12.42
CA PRO A 715 9.29 9.59 11.63
C PRO A 715 10.24 8.41 11.83
N SER A 716 10.91 8.01 10.75
CA SER A 716 11.89 6.92 10.78
C SER A 716 13.29 7.37 11.21
N ALA A 717 13.56 8.67 11.22
CA ALA A 717 14.84 9.25 11.62
C ALA A 717 14.60 10.58 12.35
N PHE A 718 15.43 10.86 13.35
CA PHE A 718 15.36 12.06 14.17
C PHE A 718 16.76 12.67 14.25
N HIS A 719 16.88 13.96 13.95
CA HIS A 719 18.13 14.71 14.06
C HIS A 719 17.96 15.88 15.01
N TRP A 720 18.79 15.92 16.05
CA TRP A 720 18.84 17.05 16.96
C TRP A 720 19.77 18.13 16.42
N ARG A 721 19.35 19.40 16.50
CA ARG A 721 20.13 20.57 16.09
C ARG A 721 20.06 21.64 17.17
N GLU A 722 21.12 22.43 17.29
CA GLU A 722 21.10 23.60 18.19
C GLU A 722 20.04 24.61 17.75
N ARG A 723 19.92 24.82 16.42
CA ARG A 723 18.87 25.62 15.77
C ARG A 723 18.53 25.03 14.41
N LEU A 724 17.26 25.17 14.00
CA LEU A 724 16.83 24.79 12.66
C LEU A 724 17.19 25.89 11.65
N PRO A 725 17.59 25.53 10.41
CA PRO A 725 17.93 26.51 9.37
C PRO A 725 16.69 27.33 9.01
N LEU A 726 16.88 28.63 8.79
CA LEU A 726 15.82 29.56 8.44
C LEU A 726 16.06 30.15 7.04
N THR A 727 14.98 30.36 6.30
CA THR A 727 14.94 31.14 5.06
C THR A 727 15.21 32.63 5.34
N ALA A 728 15.48 33.42 4.29
CA ALA A 728 15.63 34.88 4.39
C ALA A 728 14.41 35.60 5.01
N ASN A 729 13.24 34.95 5.00
CA ASN A 729 11.99 35.44 5.60
C ASN A 729 11.77 34.96 7.05
N GLY A 730 12.77 34.34 7.69
CA GLY A 730 12.70 33.89 9.08
C GLY A 730 11.86 32.62 9.32
N LYS A 731 11.39 31.94 8.26
CA LYS A 731 10.70 30.63 8.35
C LYS A 731 11.69 29.48 8.26
N ILE A 732 11.41 28.33 8.88
CA ILE A 732 12.26 27.13 8.76
C ILE A 732 12.44 26.73 7.28
N ASP A 733 13.70 26.58 6.87
CA ASP A 733 14.08 26.19 5.51
C ASP A 733 14.01 24.67 5.35
N LYS A 734 12.83 24.18 4.98
CA LYS A 734 12.60 22.75 4.71
C LYS A 734 13.41 22.23 3.52
N ARG A 735 13.81 23.07 2.54
CA ARG A 735 14.65 22.62 1.42
C ARG A 735 16.06 22.31 1.88
N ALA A 736 16.63 23.18 2.71
CA ALA A 736 17.90 22.92 3.37
C ALA A 736 17.84 21.63 4.22
N LEU A 737 16.75 21.43 4.98
CA LEU A 737 16.54 20.21 5.77
C LEU A 737 16.44 18.94 4.91
N VAL A 738 15.78 18.98 3.75
CA VAL A 738 15.76 17.84 2.81
C VAL A 738 17.15 17.54 2.26
N ALA A 739 17.91 18.58 1.88
CA ALA A 739 19.30 18.41 1.44
C ALA A 739 20.13 17.77 2.56
N PHE A 740 20.05 18.27 3.80
CA PHE A 740 20.72 17.68 4.95
C PHE A 740 20.30 16.23 5.21
N ALA A 741 19.01 15.91 5.12
CA ALA A 741 18.54 14.54 5.31
C ALA A 741 19.08 13.59 4.24
N THR A 742 19.27 14.09 3.00
CA THR A 742 19.83 13.34 1.87
C THR A 742 21.35 13.21 2.02
N GLU A 743 22.03 14.28 2.47
CA GLU A 743 23.47 14.30 2.70
C GLU A 743 23.89 13.46 3.90
N ALA A 744 23.10 13.43 4.98
CA ALA A 744 23.35 12.58 6.16
C ALA A 744 23.34 11.08 5.81
N ASP A 745 22.64 10.67 4.76
CA ASP A 745 22.73 9.30 4.22
C ASP A 745 24.09 9.07 3.49
N THR A 746 24.73 10.13 2.99
CA THR A 746 25.98 10.08 2.22
C THR A 746 27.24 10.36 3.05
N VAL A 747 27.18 11.21 4.08
CA VAL A 747 28.28 11.58 4.98
C VAL A 747 27.90 11.13 6.40
N GLY A 748 28.52 10.06 6.87
CA GLY A 748 28.31 9.56 8.23
C GLY A 748 29.10 10.37 9.24
N ASP A 749 28.51 10.60 10.42
CA ASP A 749 29.19 11.09 11.61
C ASP A 749 30.42 10.21 11.95
N GLY A 750 31.39 10.85 12.62
CA GLY A 750 32.79 10.48 12.67
C GLY A 750 33.16 9.08 13.16
N GLU A 751 34.39 8.71 12.81
CA GLU A 751 35.14 7.53 13.26
C GLU A 751 35.25 7.47 14.79
N GLU A 752 34.28 6.86 15.47
CA GLU A 752 34.47 6.29 16.80
C GLU A 752 33.96 4.84 16.81
N ASP A 753 34.91 3.89 16.98
CA ASP A 753 34.75 2.46 17.26
C ASP A 753 33.53 1.72 16.65
N LEU A 754 33.51 1.58 15.31
CA LEU A 754 32.62 0.63 14.63
C LEU A 754 32.94 -0.81 15.05
N HIS A 755 32.03 -1.45 15.79
CA HIS A 755 32.05 -2.86 16.15
C HIS A 755 31.55 -3.67 14.95
N VAL A 756 32.48 -4.04 14.07
CA VAL A 756 32.18 -4.75 12.83
C VAL A 756 31.42 -6.07 13.10
N PRO A 757 30.36 -6.38 12.33
CA PRO A 757 29.70 -7.69 12.30
C PRO A 757 30.70 -8.86 12.24
N GLY A 758 30.80 -9.61 13.34
CA GLY A 758 31.88 -10.56 13.60
C GLY A 758 31.51 -12.02 13.35
N THR A 759 30.25 -12.40 13.49
CA THR A 759 29.80 -13.79 13.21
C THR A 759 29.40 -13.99 11.75
N PRO A 760 29.39 -15.23 11.21
CA PRO A 760 28.89 -15.50 9.85
C PRO A 760 27.46 -15.00 9.63
N THR A 761 26.59 -15.20 10.62
CA THR A 761 25.19 -14.75 10.60
C THR A 761 25.09 -13.24 10.65
N GLU A 762 25.85 -12.56 11.52
CA GLU A 762 25.94 -11.10 11.55
C GLU A 762 26.40 -10.53 10.20
N ARG A 763 27.41 -11.14 9.55
CA ARG A 763 27.87 -10.71 8.22
C ARG A 763 26.81 -10.90 7.13
N ARG A 764 26.06 -12.01 7.18
CA ARG A 764 24.95 -12.28 6.24
C ARG A 764 23.81 -11.28 6.43
N LEU A 765 23.42 -11.01 7.68
CA LEU A 765 22.41 -10.01 8.01
C LEU A 765 22.86 -8.61 7.60
N ALA A 766 24.11 -8.23 7.88
CA ALA A 766 24.65 -6.93 7.49
C ALA A 766 24.69 -6.74 5.96
N ALA A 767 25.02 -7.78 5.20
CA ALA A 767 24.97 -7.74 3.75
C ALA A 767 23.53 -7.52 3.24
N ALA A 768 22.56 -8.22 3.81
CA ALA A 768 21.15 -8.06 3.45
C ALA A 768 20.58 -6.68 3.88
N TRP A 769 20.97 -6.17 5.04
CA TRP A 769 20.64 -4.80 5.47
C TRP A 769 21.21 -3.76 4.51
N ALA A 770 22.45 -3.90 4.08
CA ALA A 770 23.08 -3.00 3.12
C ALA A 770 22.31 -2.94 1.80
N GLU A 771 21.93 -4.11 1.25
CA GLU A 771 21.11 -4.22 0.03
C GLU A 771 19.74 -3.57 0.20
N VAL A 772 19.04 -3.87 1.30
CA VAL A 772 17.65 -3.45 1.54
C VAL A 772 17.53 -1.98 1.91
N LEU A 773 18.46 -1.45 2.71
CA LEU A 773 18.45 -0.07 3.19
C LEU A 773 19.19 0.89 2.24
N GLY A 774 19.96 0.36 1.28
CA GLY A 774 20.75 1.16 0.35
C GLY A 774 21.93 1.88 1.02
N ILE A 775 22.48 1.32 2.10
CA ILE A 775 23.61 1.89 2.85
C ILE A 775 24.87 1.03 2.65
N PRO A 776 26.08 1.63 2.58
CA PRO A 776 27.32 0.86 2.45
C PRO A 776 27.50 -0.12 3.63
N ARG A 777 27.79 -1.40 3.34
CA ARG A 777 27.99 -2.44 4.37
C ARG A 777 29.02 -2.05 5.43
N ALA A 778 30.06 -1.29 5.05
CA ALA A 778 31.09 -0.81 5.96
C ALA A 778 30.57 0.14 7.06
N ARG A 779 29.34 0.67 6.91
CA ARG A 779 28.69 1.58 7.85
C ARG A 779 27.72 0.89 8.81
N ILE A 780 27.60 -0.44 8.75
CA ILE A 780 26.67 -1.21 9.58
C ILE A 780 27.43 -1.80 10.77
N ASP A 781 27.08 -1.35 11.97
CA ASP A 781 27.57 -1.85 13.26
C ASP A 781 26.74 -3.05 13.73
N ARG A 782 27.34 -3.97 14.49
CA ARG A 782 26.60 -5.08 15.11
C ARG A 782 25.52 -4.62 16.11
N ARG A 783 25.65 -3.43 16.69
CA ARG A 783 24.70 -2.81 17.64
C ARG A 783 23.69 -1.91 16.94
N ASP A 784 23.76 -1.78 15.63
CA ASP A 784 22.80 -0.97 14.90
C ASP A 784 21.39 -1.51 15.03
N HIS A 785 20.48 -0.59 15.32
CA HIS A 785 19.06 -0.83 15.33
C HIS A 785 18.48 -0.59 13.93
N PHE A 786 17.75 -1.58 13.40
CA PHE A 786 17.27 -1.61 12.01
C PHE A 786 16.51 -0.35 11.66
N PHE A 787 15.55 0.05 12.51
CA PHE A 787 14.67 1.18 12.25
C PHE A 787 15.38 2.53 12.37
N ASP A 788 16.46 2.63 13.14
CA ASP A 788 17.21 3.89 13.30
C ASP A 788 18.17 4.11 12.14
N ARG A 789 18.62 3.02 11.50
CA ARG A 789 19.29 3.05 10.19
C ARG A 789 18.30 3.21 9.02
N GLY A 790 17.06 3.59 9.32
CA GLY A 790 16.02 3.79 8.32
C GLY A 790 15.23 2.53 7.97
N GLY A 791 15.26 1.48 8.76
CA GLY A 791 14.34 0.36 8.61
C GLY A 791 12.87 0.82 8.67
N THR A 792 12.00 0.11 7.96
CA THR A 792 10.55 0.29 7.91
C THR A 792 9.91 -1.09 7.87
N SER A 793 8.61 -1.20 8.12
CA SER A 793 7.91 -2.49 8.03
C SER A 793 8.03 -3.09 6.62
N LEU A 794 7.94 -2.27 5.57
CA LEU A 794 8.14 -2.72 4.18
C LEU A 794 9.58 -3.16 3.89
N SER A 795 10.58 -2.45 4.41
CA SER A 795 11.98 -2.87 4.23
C SER A 795 12.30 -4.11 5.07
N ALA A 796 11.66 -4.31 6.23
CA ALA A 796 11.76 -5.56 6.98
C ALA A 796 11.12 -6.75 6.22
N VAL A 797 10.03 -6.53 5.49
CA VAL A 797 9.48 -7.53 4.55
C VAL A 797 10.46 -7.83 3.42
N ARG A 798 11.06 -6.80 2.80
CA ARG A 798 12.13 -6.98 1.78
C ARG A 798 13.33 -7.73 2.35
N LEU A 799 13.70 -7.47 3.60
CA LEU A 799 14.78 -8.18 4.31
C LEU A 799 14.44 -9.66 4.52
N ALA A 800 13.20 -9.98 4.91
CA ALA A 800 12.75 -11.36 5.00
C ALA A 800 12.84 -12.09 3.65
N ILE A 801 12.48 -11.43 2.55
CA ILE A 801 12.65 -11.97 1.19
C ILE A 801 14.14 -12.16 0.85
N ALA A 802 14.97 -11.15 1.14
CA ALA A 802 16.41 -11.19 0.85
C ALA A 802 17.13 -12.35 1.55
N LEU A 803 16.65 -12.72 2.74
CA LEU A 803 17.19 -13.78 3.58
C LEU A 803 16.43 -15.11 3.47
N ASP A 804 15.59 -15.27 2.45
CA ASP A 804 14.79 -16.48 2.23
C ASP A 804 14.03 -16.94 3.49
N ARG A 805 13.39 -15.97 4.15
CA ARG A 805 12.56 -16.14 5.37
C ARG A 805 13.32 -16.73 6.57
N THR A 806 14.65 -16.65 6.59
CA THR A 806 15.46 -16.92 7.80
C THR A 806 15.00 -16.01 8.97
N VAL A 807 14.51 -14.82 8.64
CA VAL A 807 13.86 -13.87 9.55
C VAL A 807 12.48 -13.50 9.02
N SER A 808 11.53 -13.24 9.91
CA SER A 808 10.21 -12.68 9.61
C SER A 808 10.15 -11.21 10.02
N LEU A 809 9.11 -10.48 9.58
CA LEU A 809 8.86 -9.11 10.05
C LEU A 809 8.82 -9.04 11.59
N LYS A 810 8.13 -9.99 12.23
CA LYS A 810 8.02 -10.06 13.70
C LYS A 810 9.39 -10.18 14.37
N ASP A 811 10.32 -10.87 13.73
CA ASP A 811 11.67 -11.05 14.25
C ASP A 811 12.47 -9.76 14.17
N VAL A 812 12.37 -9.05 13.04
CA VAL A 812 13.03 -7.76 12.85
C VAL A 812 12.44 -6.70 13.78
N THR A 813 11.13 -6.70 14.02
CA THR A 813 10.49 -5.76 14.96
C THR A 813 10.77 -6.10 16.42
N GLY A 814 10.84 -7.40 16.77
CA GLY A 814 11.07 -7.85 18.14
C GLY A 814 12.54 -7.87 18.54
N HIS A 815 13.45 -8.03 17.57
CA HIS A 815 14.89 -8.04 17.74
C HIS A 815 15.54 -7.13 16.68
N PRO A 816 15.32 -5.81 16.77
CA PRO A 816 15.73 -4.87 15.75
C PRO A 816 17.23 -4.59 15.71
N VAL A 817 18.00 -5.02 16.71
CA VAL A 817 19.46 -4.86 16.75
C VAL A 817 20.12 -6.00 15.97
N LEU A 818 21.10 -5.70 15.11
CA LEU A 818 21.72 -6.68 14.20
C LEU A 818 22.28 -7.91 14.93
N ALA A 819 23.00 -7.71 16.04
CA ALA A 819 23.54 -8.80 16.86
C ALA A 819 22.45 -9.63 17.53
N ASP A 820 21.36 -9.01 18.00
CA ASP A 820 20.25 -9.70 18.66
C ASP A 820 19.46 -10.54 17.64
N LEU A 821 19.24 -10.00 16.44
CA LEU A 821 18.64 -10.74 15.33
C LEU A 821 19.52 -11.91 14.90
N ALA A 822 20.85 -11.73 14.86
CA ALA A 822 21.79 -12.81 14.56
C ALA A 822 21.71 -13.92 15.61
N ALA A 823 21.70 -13.57 16.89
CA ALA A 823 21.56 -14.51 17.99
C ALA A 823 20.23 -15.29 17.93
N LEU A 824 19.13 -14.64 17.53
CA LEU A 824 17.84 -15.30 17.30
C LEU A 824 17.93 -16.33 16.16
N VAL A 825 18.56 -15.96 15.04
CA VAL A 825 18.73 -16.84 13.87
C VAL A 825 19.62 -18.04 14.22
N ASP A 826 20.73 -17.81 14.92
CA ASP A 826 21.64 -18.85 15.36
C ASP A 826 20.95 -19.79 16.38
N GLY A 827 20.18 -19.22 17.32
CA GLY A 827 19.38 -19.97 18.28
C GLY A 827 18.27 -20.82 17.64
N ARG A 828 17.69 -20.38 16.51
CA ARG A 828 16.73 -21.17 15.73
C ARG A 828 17.38 -22.31 14.98
N SER A 829 18.56 -22.08 14.44
CA SER A 829 19.36 -23.12 13.76
C SER A 829 19.78 -24.20 14.76
N ALA A 830 20.11 -23.82 16.00
CA ALA A 830 20.33 -24.76 17.10
C ALA A 830 19.05 -25.49 17.56
N ARG A 831 17.88 -24.83 17.56
CA ARG A 831 16.58 -25.45 17.91
C ARG A 831 16.00 -26.38 16.83
N ARG A 832 16.35 -26.16 15.56
CA ARG A 832 15.96 -27.02 14.42
C ARG A 832 16.75 -28.33 14.34
N SER A 833 17.77 -28.51 15.18
CA SER A 833 18.62 -29.71 15.16
C SER A 833 18.04 -30.93 15.89
N GLY A 834 16.88 -30.81 16.57
CA GLY A 834 16.21 -31.91 17.27
C GLY A 834 14.92 -32.40 16.60
N LEU A 835 14.51 -33.64 16.86
CA LEU A 835 13.25 -34.22 16.39
C LEU A 835 12.02 -33.53 17.00
N LEU A 836 12.11 -33.02 18.24
CA LEU A 836 10.97 -32.34 18.89
C LEU A 836 10.86 -30.89 18.45
N GLN A 837 9.96 -30.64 17.51
CA GLN A 837 9.62 -29.29 17.04
C GLN A 837 8.61 -28.65 17.99
N PRO A 838 8.94 -27.49 18.59
CA PRO A 838 8.00 -26.76 19.43
C PRO A 838 6.91 -26.10 18.55
N LEU A 839 5.65 -26.47 18.77
CA LEU A 839 4.49 -25.91 18.07
C LEU A 839 3.77 -24.82 18.86
N CYS A 840 3.80 -24.93 20.20
CA CYS A 840 3.24 -23.94 21.13
C CYS A 840 4.10 -23.88 22.40
N ALA A 841 4.46 -22.67 22.85
CA ALA A 841 5.12 -22.45 24.14
C ALA A 841 4.07 -22.42 25.27
N PRO A 842 4.45 -22.73 26.52
CA PRO A 842 3.59 -22.46 27.67
C PRO A 842 3.53 -20.94 27.86
N ASP A 843 2.35 -20.35 27.65
CA ASP A 843 2.12 -18.95 28.02
C ASP A 843 2.20 -18.83 29.54
N GLY A 844 2.83 -17.76 30.03
CA GLY A 844 2.88 -17.44 31.45
C GLY A 844 1.48 -17.56 32.07
N ALA A 845 1.42 -18.17 33.26
CA ALA A 845 0.17 -18.63 33.86
C ALA A 845 -0.95 -17.55 33.81
N PRO A 846 -2.20 -17.92 33.50
CA PRO A 846 -3.30 -16.98 33.50
C PRO A 846 -3.40 -16.28 34.86
N ALA A 847 -3.74 -14.99 34.86
CA ALA A 847 -3.89 -14.21 36.08
C ALA A 847 -4.91 -14.89 37.01
N GLY A 848 -4.42 -15.51 38.10
CA GLY A 848 -5.21 -16.25 39.07
C GLY A 848 -4.85 -17.74 39.25
N ALA A 849 -3.96 -18.31 38.43
CA ALA A 849 -3.48 -19.67 38.66
C ALA A 849 -2.54 -19.74 39.89
N PRO A 850 -2.67 -20.77 40.76
CA PRO A 850 -1.80 -20.92 41.93
C PRO A 850 -0.33 -21.06 41.50
N ALA A 851 0.55 -20.30 42.16
CA ALA A 851 1.98 -20.34 41.92
C ALA A 851 2.52 -21.76 42.20
N GLY A 852 2.96 -22.45 41.14
CA GLY A 852 3.58 -23.78 41.24
C GLY A 852 2.93 -24.91 40.44
N ALA A 853 1.87 -24.68 39.64
CA ALA A 853 1.34 -25.70 38.74
C ALA A 853 2.37 -26.01 37.62
N PRO A 854 2.84 -27.26 37.45
CA PRO A 854 3.79 -27.58 36.38
C PRO A 854 3.11 -27.45 35.01
N ALA A 855 3.69 -26.64 34.13
CA ALA A 855 3.30 -26.59 32.72
C ALA A 855 3.58 -27.96 32.08
N GLY A 856 2.53 -28.75 31.82
CA GLY A 856 2.65 -30.05 31.17
C GLY A 856 3.10 -29.92 29.71
N ALA A 857 3.67 -30.98 29.15
CA ALA A 857 4.07 -31.01 27.74
C ALA A 857 3.29 -32.08 26.97
N LEU A 858 2.68 -31.70 25.86
CA LEU A 858 2.09 -32.61 24.89
C LEU A 858 3.09 -32.90 23.77
N VAL A 859 3.47 -34.15 23.56
CA VAL A 859 4.36 -34.60 22.48
C VAL A 859 3.55 -35.41 21.46
N CYS A 860 3.50 -34.93 20.22
CA CYS A 860 2.66 -35.48 19.17
C CYS A 860 3.47 -36.23 18.11
N PHE A 861 3.10 -37.48 17.82
CA PHE A 861 3.65 -38.32 16.76
C PHE A 861 2.70 -38.30 15.55
N PRO A 862 3.17 -37.85 14.37
CA PRO A 862 2.36 -37.74 13.15
C PRO A 862 1.78 -39.08 12.67
N HIS A 863 0.78 -38.98 11.79
CA HIS A 863 0.31 -40.12 11.00
C HIS A 863 1.32 -40.52 9.94
N ALA A 864 1.05 -41.63 9.26
CA ALA A 864 1.88 -42.15 8.19
C ALA A 864 2.08 -41.12 7.07
N GLY A 865 3.33 -40.88 6.69
CA GLY A 865 3.72 -39.86 5.71
C GLY A 865 3.52 -38.41 6.19
N GLY A 866 3.17 -38.21 7.46
CA GLY A 866 2.94 -36.90 8.06
C GLY A 866 4.18 -36.32 8.74
N ASN A 867 4.16 -35.01 8.98
CA ASN A 867 5.24 -34.30 9.69
C ASN A 867 4.68 -33.43 10.83
N ALA A 868 5.55 -32.68 11.53
CA ALA A 868 5.17 -31.91 12.70
C ALA A 868 4.10 -30.85 12.42
N VAL A 869 4.05 -30.32 11.19
CA VAL A 869 3.09 -29.26 10.77
C VAL A 869 1.63 -29.74 10.86
N ASN A 870 1.39 -31.05 10.76
CA ASN A 870 0.02 -31.61 10.83
C ASN A 870 -0.67 -31.37 12.18
N PHE A 871 0.08 -31.14 13.25
CA PHE A 871 -0.47 -30.79 14.57
C PHE A 871 -0.55 -29.29 14.83
N GLN A 872 -0.10 -28.44 13.91
CA GLN A 872 -0.12 -26.98 14.09
C GLN A 872 -1.54 -26.43 14.37
N PRO A 873 -2.61 -26.88 13.68
CA PRO A 873 -3.97 -26.44 13.99
C PRO A 873 -4.42 -26.81 15.41
N MET A 874 -4.16 -28.05 15.84
CA MET A 874 -4.46 -28.51 17.20
C MET A 874 -3.64 -27.74 18.25
N ALA A 875 -2.35 -27.49 17.98
CA ALA A 875 -1.49 -26.69 18.86
C ALA A 875 -1.99 -25.24 19.00
N ARG A 876 -2.56 -24.65 17.94
CA ARG A 876 -3.22 -23.33 18.02
C ARG A 876 -4.47 -23.37 18.88
N ALA A 877 -5.28 -24.41 18.78
CA ALA A 877 -6.46 -24.61 19.61
C ALA A 877 -6.13 -24.83 21.10
N LEU A 878 -4.91 -25.31 21.40
CA LEU A 878 -4.39 -25.48 22.76
C LEU A 878 -3.68 -24.24 23.32
N ARG A 879 -3.62 -23.11 22.59
CA ARG A 879 -3.04 -21.86 23.12
C ARG A 879 -3.81 -21.37 24.34
N GLY A 880 -3.09 -20.83 25.33
CA GLY A 880 -3.68 -20.40 26.60
C GLY A 880 -4.03 -21.52 27.57
N SER A 881 -3.84 -22.80 27.22
CA SER A 881 -4.09 -23.94 28.13
C SER A 881 -2.99 -24.16 29.18
N GLY A 882 -1.83 -23.51 29.01
CA GLY A 882 -0.63 -23.75 29.82
C GLY A 882 0.19 -24.98 29.40
N LEU A 883 -0.24 -25.74 28.38
CA LEU A 883 0.52 -26.87 27.84
C LEU A 883 1.56 -26.42 26.80
N ALA A 884 2.78 -26.93 26.92
CA ALA A 884 3.78 -26.84 25.86
C ALA A 884 3.52 -27.94 24.82
N VAL A 885 3.24 -27.57 23.57
CA VAL A 885 2.95 -28.55 22.51
C VAL A 885 4.17 -28.73 21.62
N HIS A 886 4.62 -29.98 21.50
CA HIS A 886 5.71 -30.41 20.63
C HIS A 886 5.16 -31.45 19.63
N ALA A 887 5.73 -31.50 18.44
CA ALA A 887 5.49 -32.57 17.49
C ALA A 887 6.82 -33.10 16.92
N VAL A 888 6.83 -34.39 16.59
CA VAL A 888 8.00 -35.09 16.08
C VAL A 888 8.16 -34.83 14.58
N GLU A 889 9.34 -34.35 14.19
CA GLU A 889 9.78 -34.24 12.80
C GLU A 889 10.81 -35.35 12.53
N ALA A 890 10.36 -36.46 11.96
CA ALA A 890 11.21 -37.62 11.68
C ALA A 890 12.08 -37.41 10.42
N PRO A 891 13.35 -37.87 10.42
CA PRO A 891 14.20 -37.84 9.23
C PRO A 891 13.51 -38.40 7.98
N GLY A 892 13.71 -37.73 6.85
CA GLY A 892 13.12 -38.09 5.56
C GLY A 892 11.66 -37.68 5.34
N HIS A 893 11.00 -37.02 6.30
CA HIS A 893 9.58 -36.61 6.19
C HIS A 893 9.37 -35.13 5.79
N ASP A 894 10.47 -34.38 5.56
CA ASP A 894 10.43 -33.05 4.96
C ASP A 894 10.49 -33.13 3.43
N VAL A 895 9.34 -32.89 2.80
CA VAL A 895 9.15 -32.93 1.34
C VAL A 895 10.01 -31.87 0.61
N ALA A 896 10.45 -30.81 1.30
CA ALA A 896 11.37 -29.82 0.74
C ALA A 896 12.84 -30.27 0.79
N ALA A 897 13.20 -31.16 1.71
CA ALA A 897 14.57 -31.62 1.94
C ALA A 897 14.97 -32.86 1.10
N GLY A 898 14.00 -33.67 0.66
CA GLY A 898 14.06 -34.61 -0.48
C GLY A 898 15.19 -35.65 -0.58
N SER A 899 16.15 -35.71 0.36
CA SER A 899 17.35 -36.55 0.25
C SER A 899 17.81 -37.22 1.55
N GLU A 900 17.12 -37.00 2.68
CA GLU A 900 17.46 -37.64 3.94
C GLU A 900 16.83 -39.03 4.05
N PRO A 901 17.57 -40.09 4.44
CA PRO A 901 17.00 -41.42 4.62
C PRO A 901 16.02 -41.47 5.80
N PHE A 902 14.99 -42.31 5.69
CA PHE A 902 14.02 -42.52 6.76
C PHE A 902 14.68 -43.22 7.97
N ALA A 903 14.56 -42.62 9.14
CA ALA A 903 15.00 -43.23 10.39
C ALA A 903 14.05 -44.35 10.83
N SER A 904 14.59 -45.36 11.52
CA SER A 904 13.76 -46.43 12.07
C SER A 904 12.87 -45.92 13.22
N MET A 905 11.71 -46.55 13.44
CA MET A 905 10.82 -46.19 14.56
C MET A 905 11.54 -46.21 15.91
N THR A 906 12.39 -47.21 16.16
CA THR A 906 13.17 -47.32 17.40
C THR A 906 14.14 -46.14 17.55
N GLU A 907 14.84 -45.76 16.49
CA GLU A 907 15.76 -44.61 16.50
C GLU A 907 15.02 -43.29 16.78
N VAL A 908 13.85 -43.10 16.16
CA VAL A 908 12.98 -41.94 16.41
C VAL A 908 12.56 -41.90 17.88
N VAL A 909 12.11 -43.03 18.44
CA VAL A 909 11.70 -43.12 19.84
C VAL A 909 12.87 -42.85 20.79
N ASP A 910 14.04 -43.47 20.57
CA ASP A 910 15.22 -43.29 21.43
C ASP A 910 15.66 -41.84 21.47
N ARG A 911 15.68 -41.16 20.31
CA ARG A 911 16.03 -39.75 20.21
C ARG A 911 14.97 -38.84 20.84
N VAL A 912 13.68 -39.14 20.68
CA VAL A 912 12.61 -38.39 21.33
C VAL A 912 12.68 -38.54 22.86
N VAL A 913 12.90 -39.74 23.38
CA VAL A 913 13.10 -39.99 24.83
C VAL A 913 14.31 -39.21 25.35
N ALA A 914 15.43 -39.22 24.61
CA ALA A 914 16.61 -38.45 24.95
C ALA A 914 16.34 -36.94 24.95
N GLU A 915 15.55 -36.42 24.01
CA GLU A 915 15.17 -35.02 23.95
C GLU A 915 14.17 -34.61 25.05
N ILE A 916 13.18 -35.45 25.37
CA ILE A 916 12.25 -35.21 26.50
C ILE A 916 13.06 -35.11 27.80
N THR A 917 13.97 -36.05 28.02
CA THR A 917 14.80 -36.12 29.22
C THR A 917 15.83 -34.98 29.27
N GLY A 918 16.53 -34.73 28.17
CA GLY A 918 17.55 -33.69 28.06
C GLY A 918 17.00 -32.26 28.14
N ARG A 919 15.76 -32.04 27.67
CA ARG A 919 15.05 -30.76 27.83
C ARG A 919 14.38 -30.60 29.20
N GLY A 920 14.36 -31.65 30.02
CA GLY A 920 13.75 -31.63 31.36
C GLY A 920 12.23 -31.40 31.34
N LEU A 921 11.54 -31.89 30.30
CA LEU A 921 10.08 -31.75 30.19
C LEU A 921 9.37 -32.52 31.31
N ARG A 922 8.26 -31.99 31.82
CA ARG A 922 7.48 -32.59 32.93
C ARG A 922 6.00 -32.69 32.58
N GLY A 923 5.27 -33.57 33.28
CA GLY A 923 3.84 -33.75 33.08
C GLY A 923 3.52 -34.16 31.65
N ILE A 924 4.18 -35.23 31.18
CA ILE A 924 4.18 -35.61 29.76
C ILE A 924 2.83 -36.20 29.36
N LEU A 925 2.25 -35.66 28.30
CA LEU A 925 1.13 -36.22 27.56
C LEU A 925 1.67 -36.66 26.19
N LEU A 926 1.34 -37.86 25.75
CA LEU A 926 1.76 -38.36 24.44
C LEU A 926 0.55 -38.47 23.53
N TRP A 927 0.64 -38.00 22.30
CA TRP A 927 -0.39 -38.21 21.28
C TRP A 927 0.22 -38.96 20.10
N GLY A 928 -0.31 -40.13 19.76
CA GLY A 928 0.03 -40.83 18.53
C GLY A 928 -1.15 -40.89 17.59
N HIS A 929 -1.02 -40.31 16.39
CA HIS A 929 -2.07 -40.33 15.39
C HIS A 929 -1.80 -41.42 14.35
N SER A 930 -2.78 -42.27 14.06
CA SER A 930 -2.67 -43.36 13.08
C SER A 930 -1.46 -44.29 13.33
N SER A 931 -0.46 -44.35 12.42
CA SER A 931 0.79 -45.11 12.62
C SER A 931 1.63 -44.59 13.79
N GLY A 932 1.59 -43.27 14.07
CA GLY A 932 2.29 -42.63 15.19
C GLY A 932 1.86 -43.15 16.57
N ALA A 933 0.73 -43.86 16.66
CA ALA A 933 0.32 -44.60 17.84
C ALA A 933 1.39 -45.59 18.33
N ALA A 934 2.11 -46.27 17.42
CA ALA A 934 3.17 -47.21 17.79
C ALA A 934 4.33 -46.50 18.49
N SER A 935 4.79 -45.37 17.94
CA SER A 935 5.84 -44.55 18.52
C SER A 935 5.43 -43.94 19.86
N ALA A 936 4.18 -43.50 20.01
CA ALA A 936 3.68 -42.95 21.27
C ALA A 936 3.65 -44.00 22.39
N VAL A 937 3.17 -45.22 22.09
CA VAL A 937 3.13 -46.34 23.04
C VAL A 937 4.53 -46.78 23.44
N GLU A 938 5.44 -46.94 22.48
CA GLU A 938 6.83 -47.32 22.78
C GLU A 938 7.56 -46.22 23.55
N THR A 939 7.33 -44.94 23.22
CA THR A 939 7.88 -43.80 23.98
C THR A 939 7.38 -43.80 25.41
N ALA A 940 6.10 -44.09 25.65
CA ALA A 940 5.55 -44.20 27.00
C ALA A 940 6.27 -45.28 27.82
N ARG A 941 6.48 -46.46 27.20
CA ARG A 941 7.17 -47.59 27.82
C ARG A 941 8.63 -47.24 28.18
N ARG A 942 9.35 -46.59 27.27
CA ARG A 942 10.75 -46.17 27.48
C ARG A 942 10.89 -45.06 28.51
N LEU A 943 9.95 -44.11 28.57
CA LEU A 943 9.94 -43.06 29.58
C LEU A 943 9.67 -43.62 30.98
N ASP A 944 8.79 -44.62 31.10
CA ASP A 944 8.54 -45.34 32.36
C ASP A 944 9.80 -46.07 32.84
N GLU A 945 10.54 -46.73 31.93
CA GLU A 945 11.86 -47.32 32.23
C GLU A 945 12.91 -46.29 32.69
N CYS A 946 12.83 -45.04 32.20
CA CYS A 946 13.69 -43.94 32.60
C CYS A 946 13.19 -43.19 33.86
N GLY A 947 12.07 -43.60 34.46
CA GLY A 947 11.47 -42.93 35.63
C GLY A 947 10.86 -41.56 35.34
N VAL A 948 10.53 -41.26 34.07
CA VAL A 948 9.84 -40.04 33.66
C VAL A 948 8.34 -40.30 33.62
N GLU A 949 7.58 -39.58 34.46
CA GLU A 949 6.13 -39.74 34.56
C GLU A 949 5.42 -39.31 33.27
N VAL A 950 4.72 -40.25 32.63
CA VAL A 950 3.76 -40.00 31.55
C VAL A 950 2.36 -40.01 32.14
N ARG A 951 1.64 -38.88 32.02
CA ARG A 951 0.30 -38.71 32.60
C ARG A 951 -0.78 -39.40 31.80
N ARG A 952 -0.66 -39.42 30.47
CA ARG A 952 -1.65 -40.03 29.56
C ARG A 952 -1.08 -40.24 28.16
N VAL A 953 -1.56 -41.27 27.48
CA VAL A 953 -1.32 -41.50 26.04
C VAL A 953 -2.65 -41.39 25.30
N PHE A 954 -2.68 -40.64 24.20
CA PHE A 954 -3.82 -40.50 23.30
C PHE A 954 -3.53 -41.27 22.01
N ILE A 955 -4.48 -42.10 21.59
CA ILE A 955 -4.41 -42.89 20.35
C ILE A 955 -5.44 -42.33 19.38
N GLY A 956 -4.98 -41.48 18.46
CA GLY A 956 -5.83 -40.87 17.45
C GLY A 956 -6.02 -41.79 16.25
N ALA A 957 -7.26 -42.01 15.83
CA ALA A 957 -7.62 -42.71 14.59
C ALA A 957 -6.95 -44.10 14.42
N GLN A 958 -6.80 -44.88 15.50
CA GLN A 958 -6.19 -46.20 15.46
C GLN A 958 -6.84 -47.20 16.42
N LEU A 959 -7.17 -48.38 15.92
CA LEU A 959 -7.64 -49.55 16.70
C LEU A 959 -6.58 -50.63 16.68
N LEU A 960 -6.46 -51.46 17.72
CA LEU A 960 -5.32 -52.39 17.86
C LEU A 960 -5.29 -53.53 16.81
N GLY A 961 -6.44 -54.16 16.53
CA GLY A 961 -6.55 -55.25 15.55
C GLY A 961 -5.92 -56.57 16.01
N THR A 962 -5.64 -57.48 15.07
CA THR A 962 -5.05 -58.81 15.36
C THR A 962 -3.64 -58.94 14.78
N ALA A 963 -2.79 -59.78 15.40
CA ALA A 963 -1.43 -60.02 14.92
C ALA A 963 -1.40 -60.51 13.46
N ALA A 964 -2.34 -61.39 13.07
CA ALA A 964 -2.46 -61.89 11.70
C ALA A 964 -2.80 -60.77 10.71
N GLY A 965 -3.81 -59.94 11.02
CA GLY A 965 -4.20 -58.83 10.15
C GLY A 965 -3.11 -57.76 10.03
N ARG A 966 -2.31 -57.54 11.09
CA ARG A 966 -1.14 -56.65 11.03
C ARG A 966 -0.05 -57.20 10.10
N ARG A 967 0.24 -58.51 10.14
CA ARG A 967 1.22 -59.15 9.23
C ARG A 967 0.74 -59.11 7.78
N GLU A 968 -0.54 -59.33 7.55
CA GLU A 968 -1.15 -59.24 6.21
C GLU A 968 -1.03 -57.82 5.64
N ALA A 969 -1.32 -56.78 6.44
CA ALA A 969 -1.14 -55.39 6.03
C ALA A 969 0.32 -55.04 5.69
N VAL A 970 1.30 -55.62 6.41
CA VAL A 970 2.71 -55.49 6.05
C VAL A 970 2.97 -56.10 4.69
N THR A 971 2.51 -57.33 4.45
CA THR A 971 2.68 -58.02 3.15
C THR A 971 2.06 -57.21 2.01
N GLU A 972 0.83 -56.71 2.18
CA GLU A 972 0.14 -55.87 1.19
C GLU A 972 0.95 -54.60 0.89
N LEU A 973 1.32 -53.83 1.92
CA LEU A 973 2.05 -52.56 1.74
C LEU A 973 3.44 -52.74 1.17
N THR A 974 4.13 -53.85 1.47
CA THR A 974 5.44 -54.16 0.85
C THR A 974 5.33 -54.62 -0.60
N GLY A 975 4.15 -55.05 -1.04
CA GLY A 975 3.90 -55.51 -2.41
C GLY A 975 3.55 -54.40 -3.40
N LEU A 976 3.22 -53.20 -2.92
CA LEU A 976 2.86 -52.04 -3.77
C LEU A 976 4.10 -51.18 -4.09
N SER A 977 4.09 -50.44 -5.18
CA SER A 977 5.07 -49.37 -5.47
C SER A 977 4.74 -48.07 -4.73
N ASP A 978 5.70 -47.15 -4.62
CA ASP A 978 5.50 -45.88 -3.88
C ASP A 978 4.42 -45.04 -4.58
N ALA A 979 4.41 -45.07 -5.92
CA ALA A 979 3.38 -44.45 -6.74
C ALA A 979 1.98 -45.07 -6.54
N GLU A 980 1.88 -46.40 -6.44
CA GLU A 980 0.60 -47.08 -6.17
C GLU A 980 0.05 -46.72 -4.78
N ILE A 981 0.93 -46.61 -3.77
CA ILE A 981 0.54 -46.16 -2.43
C ILE A 981 0.07 -44.70 -2.46
N ALA A 982 0.80 -43.82 -3.14
CA ALA A 982 0.41 -42.42 -3.30
C ALA A 982 -0.95 -42.26 -4.00
N ALA A 983 -1.20 -43.06 -5.04
CA ALA A 983 -2.49 -43.08 -5.73
C ALA A 983 -3.63 -43.57 -4.83
N LYS A 984 -3.41 -44.64 -4.05
CA LYS A 984 -4.39 -45.17 -3.10
C LYS A 984 -4.69 -44.18 -1.98
N LEU A 985 -3.69 -43.47 -1.47
CA LEU A 985 -3.85 -42.37 -0.51
C LEU A 985 -4.69 -41.22 -1.04
N SER A 986 -4.52 -40.86 -2.31
CA SER A 986 -5.33 -39.82 -2.93
C SER A 986 -6.81 -40.24 -3.06
N ALA A 987 -7.10 -41.54 -3.17
CA ALA A 987 -8.45 -42.07 -3.38
C ALA A 987 -9.18 -42.39 -2.07
N ASP A 988 -8.52 -43.02 -1.10
CA ASP A 988 -9.18 -43.65 0.06
C ASP A 988 -9.25 -42.78 1.32
N SER A 989 -8.34 -41.81 1.50
CA SER A 989 -8.18 -41.12 2.79
C SER A 989 -8.42 -39.60 2.75
N GLY A 990 -8.64 -39.00 1.58
CA GLY A 990 -8.88 -37.56 1.46
C GLY A 990 -7.67 -36.71 1.88
N HIS A 991 -6.44 -37.23 1.70
CA HIS A 991 -5.22 -36.48 2.00
C HIS A 991 -5.19 -35.17 1.18
N PRO A 992 -5.26 -33.98 1.82
CA PRO A 992 -5.39 -32.72 1.09
C PRO A 992 -4.15 -32.48 0.23
N GLY A 993 -4.35 -32.14 -1.05
CA GLY A 993 -3.30 -31.64 -1.94
C GLY A 993 -2.37 -32.69 -2.58
N LEU A 994 -2.59 -34.00 -2.38
CA LEU A 994 -1.72 -35.04 -2.97
C LEU A 994 -1.81 -35.09 -4.51
N HIS A 995 -2.98 -34.77 -5.06
CA HIS A 995 -3.24 -34.63 -6.50
C HIS A 995 -2.66 -33.34 -7.12
N GLU A 996 -2.21 -32.40 -6.30
CA GLU A 996 -1.62 -31.11 -6.71
C GLU A 996 -0.08 -31.17 -6.74
N LEU A 997 0.51 -32.27 -6.27
CA LEU A 997 1.96 -32.47 -6.21
C LEU A 997 2.50 -33.07 -7.51
N ASP A 998 3.74 -32.72 -7.86
CA ASP A 998 4.45 -33.40 -8.92
C ASP A 998 4.66 -34.89 -8.57
N ALA A 999 4.86 -35.71 -9.60
CA ALA A 999 4.96 -37.17 -9.47
C ALA A 999 6.07 -37.60 -8.48
N ARG A 1000 7.18 -36.86 -8.42
CA ARG A 1000 8.31 -37.20 -7.55
C ARG A 1000 7.98 -36.95 -6.09
N ARG A 1001 7.27 -35.87 -5.78
CA ARG A 1001 6.79 -35.56 -4.43
C ARG A 1001 5.69 -36.53 -3.97
N ALA A 1002 4.77 -36.87 -4.87
CA ALA A 1002 3.74 -37.88 -4.59
C ALA A 1002 4.37 -39.25 -4.27
N GLU A 1003 5.36 -39.67 -5.06
CA GLU A 1003 6.11 -40.91 -4.82
C GLU A 1003 6.86 -40.87 -3.47
N HIS A 1004 7.51 -39.76 -3.14
CA HIS A 1004 8.19 -39.61 -1.85
C HIS A 1004 7.22 -39.72 -0.65
N ILE A 1005 6.01 -39.15 -0.75
CA ILE A 1005 4.97 -39.31 0.27
C ILE A 1005 4.50 -40.78 0.35
N GLY A 1006 4.37 -41.45 -0.80
CA GLY A 1006 4.09 -42.89 -0.85
C GLY A 1006 5.14 -43.72 -0.11
N ALA A 1007 6.43 -43.38 -0.29
CA ALA A 1007 7.55 -44.02 0.41
C ALA A 1007 7.51 -43.78 1.92
N ALA A 1008 7.26 -42.55 2.35
CA ALA A 1008 7.13 -42.19 3.77
C ALA A 1008 5.95 -42.91 4.42
N TYR A 1009 4.78 -42.93 3.75
CA TYR A 1009 3.60 -43.62 4.24
C TYR A 1009 3.83 -45.12 4.41
N ARG A 1010 4.45 -45.76 3.41
CA ARG A 1010 4.82 -47.18 3.47
C ARG A 1010 5.73 -47.45 4.66
N HIS A 1011 6.79 -46.66 4.80
CA HIS A 1011 7.77 -46.80 5.88
C HIS A 1011 7.07 -46.78 7.25
N ASP A 1012 6.28 -45.75 7.51
CA ASP A 1012 5.60 -45.58 8.79
C ASP A 1012 4.56 -46.66 9.08
N CYS A 1013 3.73 -47.01 8.09
CA CYS A 1013 2.73 -48.05 8.26
C CYS A 1013 3.39 -49.43 8.48
N VAL A 1014 4.39 -49.80 7.68
CA VAL A 1014 5.10 -51.08 7.85
C VAL A 1014 5.75 -51.15 9.22
N SER A 1015 6.39 -50.08 9.68
CA SER A 1015 6.97 -50.00 11.02
C SER A 1015 5.93 -50.18 12.12
N ALA A 1016 4.82 -49.44 12.06
CA ALA A 1016 3.76 -49.53 13.06
C ALA A 1016 3.06 -50.91 13.07
N HIS A 1017 2.78 -51.48 11.90
CA HIS A 1017 2.15 -52.80 11.79
C HIS A 1017 3.07 -53.91 12.31
N ARG A 1018 4.39 -53.87 12.01
CA ARG A 1018 5.36 -54.80 12.58
C ARG A 1018 5.41 -54.69 14.10
N TYR A 1019 5.51 -53.47 14.62
CA TYR A 1019 5.50 -53.22 16.07
C TYR A 1019 4.27 -53.83 16.74
N PHE A 1020 3.07 -53.53 16.26
CA PHE A 1020 1.84 -54.08 16.85
C PHE A 1020 1.72 -55.59 16.64
N ALA A 1021 2.17 -56.14 15.52
CA ALA A 1021 2.16 -57.59 15.30
C ALA A 1021 3.04 -58.32 16.30
N ASP A 1022 4.25 -57.80 16.55
CA ASP A 1022 5.20 -58.36 17.52
C ASP A 1022 4.66 -58.22 18.94
N LEU A 1023 4.12 -57.05 19.29
CA LEU A 1023 3.52 -56.77 20.58
C LEU A 1023 2.28 -57.64 20.86
N LEU A 1024 1.47 -57.95 19.84
CA LEU A 1024 0.30 -58.84 19.98
C LEU A 1024 0.69 -60.32 20.00
N THR A 1025 1.82 -60.70 19.41
CA THR A 1025 2.32 -62.09 19.43
C THR A 1025 3.00 -62.40 20.76
N THR A 1026 3.76 -61.44 21.28
CA THR A 1026 4.52 -61.54 22.53
C THR A 1026 4.17 -60.33 23.41
N PRO A 1027 2.97 -60.31 24.02
CA PRO A 1027 2.54 -59.18 24.82
C PRO A 1027 3.49 -58.95 26.01
N PRO A 1028 3.70 -57.69 26.39
CA PRO A 1028 4.61 -57.36 27.49
C PRO A 1028 4.10 -57.97 28.80
N ALA A 1029 5.02 -58.50 29.61
CA ALA A 1029 4.69 -59.09 30.91
C ALA A 1029 4.07 -58.09 31.90
N VAL A 1030 4.33 -56.79 31.69
CA VAL A 1030 3.77 -55.67 32.45
C VAL A 1030 3.04 -54.75 31.48
N ARG A 1031 1.75 -54.50 31.74
CA ARG A 1031 0.95 -53.53 30.98
C ARG A 1031 1.35 -52.10 31.36
N LEU A 1032 1.14 -51.17 30.45
CA LEU A 1032 1.31 -49.75 30.72
C LEU A 1032 0.42 -49.32 31.90
N SER A 1033 1.07 -48.73 32.91
CA SER A 1033 0.43 -48.13 34.08
C SER A 1033 -0.26 -46.80 33.75
N VAL A 1034 0.19 -46.14 32.67
CA VAL A 1034 -0.40 -44.90 32.16
C VAL A 1034 -1.76 -45.13 31.50
N PRO A 1035 -2.78 -44.28 31.77
CA PRO A 1035 -4.08 -44.38 31.11
C PRO A 1035 -3.99 -44.04 29.62
N LEU A 1036 -4.80 -44.74 28.82
CA LEU A 1036 -4.83 -44.67 27.36
C LEU A 1036 -6.20 -44.20 26.88
N THR A 1037 -6.26 -43.07 26.17
CA THR A 1037 -7.51 -42.57 25.58
C THR A 1037 -7.51 -42.78 24.08
N VAL A 1038 -8.42 -43.62 23.59
CA VAL A 1038 -8.64 -43.83 22.16
C VAL A 1038 -9.53 -42.70 21.65
N VAL A 1039 -9.04 -41.94 20.67
CA VAL A 1039 -9.73 -40.78 20.09
C VAL A 1039 -10.05 -41.08 18.62
N VAL A 1040 -11.33 -41.09 18.26
CA VAL A 1040 -11.79 -41.49 16.91
C VAL A 1040 -12.90 -40.56 16.43
N ALA A 1041 -13.00 -40.37 15.12
CA ALA A 1041 -14.12 -39.68 14.51
C ALA A 1041 -15.18 -40.69 14.07
N ALA A 1042 -16.45 -40.38 14.29
CA ALA A 1042 -17.56 -41.28 13.96
C ALA A 1042 -17.66 -41.58 12.44
N ASP A 1043 -17.13 -40.68 11.60
CA ASP A 1043 -17.07 -40.77 10.15
C ASP A 1043 -15.76 -41.35 9.60
N ASP A 1044 -14.83 -41.85 10.45
CA ASP A 1044 -13.58 -42.47 9.99
C ASP A 1044 -13.80 -43.95 9.60
N PRO A 1045 -13.69 -44.32 8.31
CA PRO A 1045 -13.89 -45.69 7.87
C PRO A 1045 -12.83 -46.65 8.42
N LEU A 1046 -11.61 -46.17 8.73
CA LEU A 1046 -10.50 -46.99 9.21
C LEU A 1046 -10.67 -47.44 10.67
N THR A 1047 -11.55 -46.78 11.42
CA THR A 1047 -11.85 -47.13 12.81
C THR A 1047 -13.24 -47.74 13.00
N THR A 1048 -13.83 -48.32 11.94
CA THR A 1048 -15.15 -48.96 12.01
C THR A 1048 -15.25 -49.97 13.17
N GLY A 1049 -16.32 -49.84 13.97
CA GLY A 1049 -16.59 -50.68 15.14
C GLY A 1049 -15.86 -50.25 16.42
N HIS A 1050 -15.32 -49.03 16.45
CA HIS A 1050 -14.59 -48.44 17.59
C HIS A 1050 -15.33 -48.51 18.93
N LEU A 1051 -16.66 -48.38 18.94
CA LEU A 1051 -17.47 -48.50 20.17
C LEU A 1051 -17.21 -49.81 20.94
N ARG A 1052 -16.84 -50.89 20.26
CA ARG A 1052 -16.42 -52.15 20.89
C ARG A 1052 -14.92 -52.35 20.86
N ARG A 1053 -14.29 -52.07 19.71
CA ARG A 1053 -12.89 -52.42 19.42
C ARG A 1053 -11.86 -51.53 20.12
N HIS A 1054 -12.24 -50.38 20.67
CA HIS A 1054 -11.29 -49.58 21.47
C HIS A 1054 -10.79 -50.35 22.70
N ARG A 1055 -11.60 -51.25 23.26
CA ARG A 1055 -11.21 -52.07 24.42
C ARG A 1055 -10.10 -53.08 24.11
N ASP A 1056 -9.81 -53.36 22.85
CA ASP A 1056 -8.68 -54.21 22.48
C ASP A 1056 -7.35 -53.64 23.02
N TRP A 1057 -7.28 -52.32 23.23
CA TRP A 1057 -6.14 -51.65 23.87
C TRP A 1057 -5.94 -52.02 25.36
N GLU A 1058 -6.92 -52.62 26.03
CA GLU A 1058 -6.79 -53.16 27.40
C GLU A 1058 -5.76 -54.30 27.47
N LEU A 1059 -5.39 -54.90 26.33
CA LEU A 1059 -4.26 -55.83 26.25
C LEU A 1059 -2.92 -55.17 26.63
N LEU A 1060 -2.79 -53.87 26.39
CA LEU A 1060 -1.54 -53.12 26.50
C LEU A 1060 -1.51 -52.13 27.66
N ALA A 1061 -2.68 -51.64 28.11
CA ALA A 1061 -2.81 -50.73 29.23
C ALA A 1061 -3.85 -51.18 30.24
N THR A 1062 -3.67 -50.74 31.48
CA THR A 1062 -4.58 -51.05 32.59
C THR A 1062 -5.88 -50.26 32.53
N HIS A 1063 -5.86 -49.05 31.96
CA HIS A 1063 -7.02 -48.16 31.88
C HIS A 1063 -7.15 -47.63 30.46
N VAL A 1064 -8.29 -47.91 29.82
CA VAL A 1064 -8.61 -47.46 28.46
C VAL A 1064 -9.97 -46.78 28.42
N ASP A 1065 -10.01 -45.55 27.89
CA ASP A 1065 -11.24 -44.80 27.64
C ASP A 1065 -11.38 -44.40 26.16
N LEU A 1066 -12.61 -44.10 25.74
CA LEU A 1066 -12.96 -43.73 24.37
C LEU A 1066 -13.47 -42.28 24.32
N HIS A 1067 -12.91 -41.49 23.43
CA HIS A 1067 -13.41 -40.17 23.06
C HIS A 1067 -13.81 -40.17 21.58
N GLU A 1068 -15.12 -40.06 21.31
CA GLU A 1068 -15.66 -40.02 19.96
C GLU A 1068 -15.94 -38.57 19.53
N LEU A 1069 -15.45 -38.18 18.36
CA LEU A 1069 -15.76 -36.92 17.69
C LEU A 1069 -16.96 -37.11 16.75
N ALA A 1070 -17.79 -36.07 16.62
CA ALA A 1070 -18.97 -36.13 15.75
C ALA A 1070 -18.62 -36.24 14.25
N GLY A 1071 -17.41 -35.82 13.85
CA GLY A 1071 -16.88 -35.99 12.51
C GLY A 1071 -15.43 -35.52 12.38
N GLY A 1072 -14.92 -35.44 11.17
CA GLY A 1072 -13.56 -34.97 10.87
C GLY A 1072 -12.66 -36.00 10.19
N GLY A 1073 -13.17 -37.22 9.99
CA GLY A 1073 -12.52 -38.33 9.31
C GLY A 1073 -11.19 -38.73 9.96
N HIS A 1074 -10.36 -39.43 9.19
CA HIS A 1074 -9.08 -39.96 9.69
C HIS A 1074 -8.08 -38.87 10.12
N TYR A 1075 -8.20 -37.64 9.62
CA TYR A 1075 -7.24 -36.54 9.84
C TYR A 1075 -7.80 -35.43 10.77
N PHE A 1076 -8.64 -35.81 11.73
CA PHE A 1076 -9.31 -34.86 12.65
C PHE A 1076 -8.40 -33.93 13.47
N PRO A 1077 -7.12 -34.23 13.81
CA PRO A 1077 -6.25 -33.23 14.46
C PRO A 1077 -6.00 -31.98 13.60
N ARG A 1078 -6.16 -32.10 12.28
CA ARG A 1078 -6.11 -31.00 11.31
C ARG A 1078 -7.50 -30.47 10.96
N ASN A 1079 -8.46 -31.37 10.71
CA ASN A 1079 -9.79 -31.02 10.20
C ASN A 1079 -10.76 -30.51 11.28
N ARG A 1080 -10.63 -31.01 12.52
CA ARG A 1080 -11.43 -30.64 13.69
C ARG A 1080 -10.52 -30.37 14.90
N PRO A 1081 -9.57 -29.41 14.79
CA PRO A 1081 -8.51 -29.23 15.78
C PRO A 1081 -9.01 -28.81 17.16
N ALA A 1082 -10.12 -28.07 17.23
CA ALA A 1082 -10.73 -27.67 18.50
C ALA A 1082 -11.34 -28.86 19.24
N GLU A 1083 -12.03 -29.76 18.54
CA GLU A 1083 -12.60 -30.98 19.12
C GLU A 1083 -11.49 -31.94 19.56
N ALA A 1084 -10.44 -32.10 18.74
CA ALA A 1084 -9.26 -32.88 19.10
C ALA A 1084 -8.55 -32.30 20.35
N ALA A 1085 -8.39 -30.97 20.41
CA ALA A 1085 -7.82 -30.28 21.58
C ALA A 1085 -8.68 -30.47 22.84
N GLN A 1086 -10.01 -30.49 22.72
CA GLN A 1086 -10.90 -30.76 23.85
C GLN A 1086 -10.67 -32.16 24.45
N ALA A 1087 -10.32 -33.17 23.64
CA ALA A 1087 -9.98 -34.50 24.16
C ALA A 1087 -8.76 -34.44 25.12
N VAL A 1088 -7.78 -33.59 24.78
CA VAL A 1088 -6.59 -33.34 25.61
C VAL A 1088 -6.95 -32.51 26.86
N LEU A 1089 -7.76 -31.46 26.70
CA LEU A 1089 -8.07 -30.54 27.80
C LEU A 1089 -8.96 -31.17 28.88
N ARG A 1090 -9.95 -31.99 28.50
CA ARG A 1090 -10.87 -32.66 29.46
C ARG A 1090 -10.16 -33.63 30.40
N THR A 1091 -8.95 -34.04 30.08
CA THR A 1091 -8.17 -35.03 30.83
C THR A 1091 -6.94 -34.43 31.55
N ALA A 1092 -6.71 -33.12 31.37
CA ALA A 1092 -5.67 -32.37 32.08
C ALA A 1092 -6.09 -31.96 33.50
N GLU A 1093 -7.39 -31.97 33.80
CA GLU A 1093 -7.92 -31.87 35.17
C GLU A 1093 -7.65 -33.16 35.97
N PRO A 1094 -7.36 -33.08 37.28
CA PRO A 1094 -7.08 -34.28 38.08
C PRO A 1094 -8.29 -35.22 38.05
N LEU A 1095 -8.05 -36.49 37.72
CA LEU A 1095 -9.05 -37.55 37.88
C LEU A 1095 -9.58 -37.50 39.32
N PRO A 1096 -10.91 -37.53 39.55
CA PRO A 1096 -11.43 -37.65 40.91
C PRO A 1096 -10.89 -38.95 41.50
N SER A 1097 -10.24 -38.84 42.66
CA SER A 1097 -9.76 -39.98 43.43
C SER A 1097 -10.95 -40.92 43.72
N SER A 1098 -10.93 -42.10 43.13
CA SER A 1098 -11.81 -43.21 43.51
C SER A 1098 -11.30 -43.91 44.75
#